data_AF-A0A845D9Q7-F1
#
_entry.id   AF-A0A845D9Q7-F1
#
_cell.length_a   1.000
_cell.length_b   1.000
_cell.length_c   1.000
_cell.angle_alpha   90.00
_cell.angle_beta   90.00
_cell.angle_gamma   90.00
#
_symmetry.space_group_name_H-M   'P 1'
#
loop_
_entity.id
_entity.type
_entity.pdbx_description
1 polymer ?
#
loop_
_entity_poly.entity_id
_entity_poly.type
_entity_poly.pdbx_seq_one_letter_code
_entity_poly.pdbx_strand_id
1 'polypeptide(L)'
;MMQKTGTGNSSNPLRDVAGGLKSPNCYRRDCKSMSERNFLHIFVDSWCSSTWLNRARRAVPTGFILLAVLLAAACSGDESDSAESGLGNNPFGFEQFEAPSLDELVPGRLGPRPEGSIKTVVEHYMQQYQPNGSLPKLFETTRVYDRNGVLLAEFFEEGRRTWVTLDQISPALISATVATEDATFFTNRGVDSRRIVGAAIQNVQTQSIASGASTITMQLARNLFLEPEERFEQTIDRKFFEIGLAHDLTILFNKEELLEIYLNLVNYGHLAYGPEAAAQVYFGKSAIDLTWAEATILAGVPQQPASFDLFSNFNAAKQRQRVVLDLLVRHDFLTQERADAIFAEEIFLIGSSEEKDYLAPHFVLYVEKALERRMAEALGIENGRWKMRRSGMHIITSLDMPMQVLAEQELKAWIARVGEAYRMTNGALVAIQPQTGEILAMVGGVDFNQEDAGQVNLSVSLRQPGSSFKPVLYAAALSENLISPATVIWDTPTAYPVGMGHFYSPRNYDRTFHGPVTVRTALANSYNVPAVKLLASLGNERLVSKAKEFGITSLTREPGSYGLSLSLGAGEVSLLELTNAFRTFANEGLYSPPQFAMFMVDDLGRYRSPPPVEQKRIISEGVAFQLTDILSDNEARKPAFGANSRLKLSRPAAAKTGTTTNFKDNWTVGFTKYLVAGVWTGNSDGTPMWGNSGAAGAAPLWHNFMEAVIADKGMRELIGAPDDPNLWAFDVPDSVVQLPDCPPAVRCRTGGEYFTSSWLSKTRGNGLLAGTVVTGRSLPTHFARSADFEDLSYCIVDETIGAVNGGRTNTAPETRSLLRISSWVGLAFPPGYSTVGRPLAPMPEIKVDEDDDGLNTPPPEYRDDLVYIPATEQEKFRLLSYSMQRGIPVSLGSCSDLRYYTARANDSWAGLARAHGLPESVLRNANLHVKGSLNGERLLLPRAIPIRFHEESMIHEVESGDSWVNIAAKYDIPISLLRAANPNAIRPYYILRPGDLLHIPENLEIFQNPFE
;
A
#
# COMPACT_ATOMS: atom_id res chain seq x y z
N MET A 1 7.19 26.42 -32.69
CA MET A 1 6.47 27.41 -33.52
C MET A 1 5.47 28.15 -32.64
N MET A 2 5.32 29.47 -32.89
CA MET A 2 4.58 30.57 -32.23
C MET A 2 3.15 30.22 -31.72
N GLN A 3 2.47 30.91 -30.78
CA GLN A 3 2.26 32.35 -30.43
C GLN A 3 1.88 32.49 -28.92
N LYS A 4 2.35 33.47 -28.11
CA LYS A 4 1.92 34.90 -27.91
C LYS A 4 0.42 35.05 -27.54
N THR A 5 -0.05 35.78 -26.51
CA THR A 5 0.23 37.15 -25.96
C THR A 5 -0.35 37.27 -24.53
N GLY A 6 0.23 37.95 -23.52
CA GLY A 6 0.35 39.42 -23.31
C GLY A 6 -0.49 39.80 -22.06
N THR A 7 -0.23 40.76 -21.16
CA THR A 7 0.68 41.92 -20.93
C THR A 7 0.41 42.38 -19.47
N GLY A 8 1.28 42.90 -18.61
CA GLY A 8 2.25 44.03 -18.63
C GLY A 8 2.48 44.43 -17.15
N ASN A 9 3.49 45.15 -16.68
CA ASN A 9 4.39 46.17 -17.21
C ASN A 9 5.63 46.23 -16.27
N SER A 10 6.87 46.19 -16.79
CA SER A 10 7.82 47.31 -16.98
C SER A 10 8.41 47.88 -15.67
N SER A 11 9.71 48.16 -15.51
CA SER A 11 10.76 48.53 -16.48
C SER A 11 12.16 48.17 -15.96
N ASN A 12 13.04 47.85 -16.91
CA ASN A 12 14.36 47.23 -16.80
C ASN A 12 15.43 48.29 -17.28
N PRO A 13 16.64 47.96 -17.78
CA PRO A 13 17.95 48.07 -17.09
C PRO A 13 19.13 48.66 -17.95
N LEU A 14 20.38 48.39 -17.52
CA LEU A 14 21.66 48.31 -18.32
C LEU A 14 22.28 49.66 -18.79
N ARG A 15 23.59 49.86 -19.00
CA ARG A 15 24.67 48.99 -19.53
C ARG A 15 26.07 49.63 -19.40
N ASP A 16 27.07 48.78 -19.65
CA ASP A 16 28.55 48.86 -19.67
C ASP A 16 29.31 50.04 -20.33
N VAL A 17 30.60 50.22 -19.96
CA VAL A 17 31.85 50.05 -20.78
C VAL A 17 33.00 51.04 -20.43
N ALA A 18 34.20 50.47 -20.16
CA ALA A 18 35.62 50.94 -20.34
C ALA A 18 36.10 52.27 -19.70
N GLY A 19 37.37 52.53 -19.36
CA GLY A 19 38.65 51.82 -19.47
C GLY A 19 39.83 52.82 -19.28
N GLY A 20 40.81 52.47 -18.44
CA GLY A 20 42.24 52.86 -18.44
C GLY A 20 42.75 54.31 -18.48
N LEU A 21 43.66 54.69 -17.57
CA LEU A 21 45.05 55.16 -17.84
C LEU A 21 45.81 55.71 -16.60
N LYS A 22 46.96 55.07 -16.32
CA LYS A 22 48.32 55.53 -15.93
C LYS A 22 48.57 56.69 -14.91
N SER A 23 49.50 56.36 -13.99
CA SER A 23 50.31 57.12 -12.98
C SER A 23 51.16 58.29 -13.55
N PRO A 24 52.02 59.10 -12.82
CA PRO A 24 52.98 58.70 -11.74
C PRO A 24 53.49 59.75 -10.69
N ASN A 25 54.37 59.26 -9.78
CA ASN A 25 55.52 59.93 -9.09
C ASN A 25 55.24 60.98 -8.00
N CYS A 26 56.06 61.26 -6.96
CA CYS A 26 57.36 60.84 -6.36
C CYS A 26 57.37 61.55 -4.97
N TYR A 27 57.98 61.09 -3.87
CA TYR A 27 59.42 61.29 -3.55
C TYR A 27 59.80 60.59 -2.23
N ARG A 28 61.03 60.07 -2.21
CA ARG A 28 61.79 59.47 -1.09
C ARG A 28 62.26 60.48 -0.04
N ARG A 29 62.54 60.02 1.19
CA ARG A 29 63.90 59.82 1.78
C ARG A 29 63.85 59.66 3.32
N ASP A 30 64.39 58.55 3.85
CA ASP A 30 65.65 58.41 4.63
C ASP A 30 65.53 58.97 6.07
N CYS A 31 66.09 58.42 7.15
CA CYS A 31 66.79 57.20 7.53
C CYS A 31 67.13 57.39 9.05
N LYS A 32 67.52 56.30 9.73
CA LYS A 32 68.39 56.22 10.93
C LYS A 32 67.81 56.30 12.36
N SER A 33 67.72 55.11 12.96
CA SER A 33 68.46 54.61 14.15
C SER A 33 68.49 55.41 15.46
N MET A 34 68.05 54.77 16.56
CA MET A 34 68.87 54.56 17.78
C MET A 34 68.20 53.58 18.76
N SER A 35 69.04 52.91 19.53
CA SER A 35 68.84 51.72 20.37
C SER A 35 68.46 52.00 21.83
N GLU A 36 67.92 50.96 22.49
CA GLU A 36 68.16 50.50 23.88
C GLU A 36 68.45 51.51 25.02
N ARG A 37 67.53 51.57 26.01
CA ARG A 37 67.71 51.19 27.45
C ARG A 37 66.86 52.04 28.42
N ASN A 38 66.32 51.32 29.41
CA ASN A 38 65.89 51.76 30.74
C ASN A 38 64.71 52.73 30.84
N PHE A 39 63.52 52.19 31.11
CA PHE A 39 62.57 52.82 32.04
C PHE A 39 61.80 51.71 32.79
N LEU A 40 62.54 50.94 33.61
CA LEU A 40 61.98 50.29 34.79
C LEU A 40 62.28 51.23 35.96
N HIS A 41 61.22 51.66 36.65
CA HIS A 41 61.11 52.65 37.72
C HIS A 41 60.36 53.92 37.30
N ILE A 42 59.29 54.19 38.05
CA ILE A 42 58.30 55.27 37.94
C ILE A 42 57.14 54.97 36.97
N PHE A 43 56.25 54.05 37.34
CA PHE A 43 54.85 54.08 36.89
C PHE A 43 53.91 53.42 37.93
N VAL A 44 54.13 53.74 39.22
CA VAL A 44 53.24 53.33 40.33
C VAL A 44 52.38 54.47 40.87
N ASP A 45 52.62 55.76 40.55
CA ASP A 45 51.89 56.87 41.20
C ASP A 45 51.26 57.93 40.27
N SER A 46 50.77 57.57 39.08
CA SER A 46 50.10 58.57 38.23
C SER A 46 49.00 58.04 37.30
N TRP A 47 48.02 57.34 37.85
CA TRP A 47 46.76 57.03 37.14
C TRP A 47 45.52 57.50 37.92
N CYS A 48 45.57 58.73 38.43
CA CYS A 48 44.41 59.55 38.77
C CYS A 48 44.61 60.97 38.21
N SER A 49 44.64 61.14 36.89
CA SER A 49 44.32 62.43 36.30
C SER A 49 43.66 62.27 34.93
N SER A 50 42.44 62.77 34.85
CA SER A 50 41.56 62.74 33.69
C SER A 50 42.03 63.75 32.65
N THR A 51 42.67 63.31 31.56
CA THR A 51 42.73 64.05 30.27
C THR A 51 43.33 63.24 29.11
N TRP A 52 43.01 61.95 28.98
CA TRP A 52 43.40 61.17 27.78
C TRP A 52 42.30 60.29 27.17
N LEU A 53 41.13 60.17 27.80
CA LEU A 53 40.07 59.24 27.37
C LEU A 53 39.13 59.73 26.26
N ASN A 54 39.20 60.99 25.84
CA ASN A 54 38.35 61.51 24.75
C ASN A 54 39.03 61.65 23.39
N ARG A 55 40.32 61.27 23.25
CA ARG A 55 41.02 61.24 21.95
C ARG A 55 41.53 59.87 21.50
N ALA A 56 41.37 58.81 22.30
CA ALA A 56 41.78 57.44 21.96
C ALA A 56 40.62 56.51 21.55
N ARG A 57 39.49 57.03 21.06
CA ARG A 57 38.37 56.22 20.50
C ARG A 57 38.67 55.60 19.12
N ARG A 58 39.87 55.79 18.58
CA ARG A 58 40.37 55.06 17.40
C ARG A 58 41.80 54.64 17.71
N ALA A 59 42.04 53.33 17.70
CA ALA A 59 43.27 52.63 18.05
C ALA A 59 43.51 52.36 19.55
N VAL A 60 42.72 51.45 20.12
CA VAL A 60 43.20 50.58 21.21
C VAL A 60 43.04 49.14 20.71
N PRO A 61 44.06 48.29 20.76
CA PRO A 61 43.93 46.90 20.34
C PRO A 61 43.03 46.16 21.33
N THR A 62 42.05 45.45 20.78
CA THR A 62 40.96 44.71 21.44
C THR A 62 41.41 43.74 22.55
N GLY A 63 42.70 43.39 22.59
CA GLY A 63 43.32 42.60 23.68
C GLY A 63 43.31 43.29 25.05
N PHE A 64 43.24 44.62 25.12
CA PHE A 64 43.23 45.35 26.40
C PHE A 64 41.93 45.17 27.20
N ILE A 65 40.79 45.01 26.53
CA ILE A 65 39.48 44.83 27.19
C ILE A 65 39.39 43.42 27.79
N LEU A 66 39.87 42.41 27.06
CA LEU A 66 39.93 41.03 27.54
C LEU A 66 40.83 40.91 28.79
N LEU A 67 41.97 41.60 28.78
CA LEU A 67 42.91 41.64 29.91
C LEU A 67 42.31 42.37 31.12
N ALA A 68 41.60 43.49 30.91
CA ALA A 68 40.99 44.26 31.98
C ALA A 68 39.83 43.51 32.67
N VAL A 69 39.01 42.79 31.92
CA VAL A 69 37.90 41.97 32.48
C VAL A 69 38.43 40.75 33.24
N LEU A 70 39.48 40.09 32.74
CA LEU A 70 40.11 38.95 33.42
C LEU A 70 40.88 39.36 34.69
N LEU A 71 41.51 40.54 34.68
CA LEU A 71 42.13 41.11 35.89
C LEU A 71 41.08 41.50 36.94
N ALA A 72 39.90 41.98 36.53
CA ALA A 72 38.80 42.24 37.45
C ALA A 72 38.21 40.96 38.06
N ALA A 73 38.07 39.89 37.27
CA ALA A 73 37.60 38.58 37.75
C ALA A 73 38.63 37.83 38.62
N ALA A 74 39.93 38.14 38.48
CA ALA A 74 40.99 37.58 39.32
C ALA A 74 41.13 38.31 40.68
N CYS A 75 40.59 39.53 40.80
CA CYS A 75 40.67 40.34 42.02
C CYS A 75 39.45 40.20 42.96
N SER A 76 38.38 39.50 42.57
CA SER A 76 37.18 39.32 43.41
C SER A 76 37.25 38.12 44.37
N GLY A 77 38.44 37.56 44.57
CA GLY A 77 38.69 36.44 45.48
C GLY A 77 39.45 36.86 46.73
N ASP A 78 38.85 37.71 47.56
CA ASP A 78 39.06 37.77 49.02
C ASP A 78 38.26 38.96 49.56
N GLU A 79 37.23 38.70 50.38
CA GLU A 79 36.92 39.59 51.50
C GLU A 79 35.99 38.91 52.52
N SER A 80 36.52 38.77 53.74
CA SER A 80 35.84 38.44 54.98
C SER A 80 35.29 39.71 55.64
N ASP A 81 34.07 39.61 56.18
CA ASP A 81 33.47 40.36 57.29
C ASP A 81 34.03 41.76 57.66
N SER A 82 33.19 42.79 57.51
CA SER A 82 32.54 43.53 58.64
C SER A 82 32.32 45.04 58.38
N ALA A 83 31.22 45.53 58.99
CA ALA A 83 30.94 46.91 59.43
C ALA A 83 30.02 47.80 58.56
N GLU A 84 28.89 48.14 59.18
CA GLU A 84 27.96 49.23 58.88
C GLU A 84 28.62 50.62 58.95
N SER A 85 28.14 51.58 58.14
CA SER A 85 27.51 52.85 58.59
C SER A 85 27.69 54.02 57.59
N GLY A 86 26.61 54.80 57.43
CA GLY A 86 26.69 56.27 57.52
C GLY A 86 27.01 57.11 56.28
N LEU A 87 25.93 57.52 55.59
CA LEU A 87 25.77 58.63 54.63
C LEU A 87 26.69 59.88 54.80
N GLY A 88 27.03 60.52 53.66
CA GLY A 88 27.33 61.96 53.65
C GLY A 88 27.98 62.60 52.40
N ASN A 89 27.18 62.87 51.36
CA ASN A 89 27.26 63.97 50.37
C ASN A 89 28.58 64.34 49.65
N ASN A 90 28.58 64.21 48.31
CA ASN A 90 29.30 65.13 47.42
C ASN A 90 28.52 65.36 46.10
N PRO A 91 28.34 66.60 45.60
CA PRO A 91 27.38 66.95 44.56
C PRO A 91 28.05 67.07 43.20
N PHE A 92 28.32 65.94 42.55
CA PHE A 92 28.56 65.91 41.11
C PHE A 92 27.96 64.61 40.57
N GLY A 93 26.88 64.75 39.81
CA GLY A 93 26.23 63.63 39.13
C GLY A 93 27.19 63.01 38.12
N PHE A 94 27.89 61.97 38.55
CA PHE A 94 28.42 60.94 37.68
C PHE A 94 27.41 59.79 37.75
N GLU A 95 26.77 59.49 36.63
CA GLU A 95 26.14 58.17 36.46
C GLU A 95 27.21 57.14 36.78
N GLN A 96 26.98 56.36 37.84
CA GLN A 96 27.77 55.18 38.12
C GLN A 96 27.74 54.32 36.86
N PHE A 97 28.89 54.18 36.21
CA PHE A 97 29.11 53.04 35.33
C PHE A 97 29.16 51.82 36.27
N GLU A 98 27.99 51.26 36.58
CA GLU A 98 27.90 49.89 37.05
C GLU A 98 28.51 49.05 35.93
N ALA A 99 29.66 48.44 36.20
CA ALA A 99 30.12 47.36 35.35
C ALA A 99 29.00 46.31 35.37
N PRO A 100 28.44 45.93 34.21
CA PRO A 100 27.38 44.95 34.19
C PRO A 100 27.88 43.71 34.93
N SER A 101 27.07 43.21 35.85
CA SER A 101 27.42 42.00 36.59
C SER A 101 27.65 40.86 35.60
N LEU A 102 28.47 39.87 35.97
CA LEU A 102 28.69 38.68 35.13
C LEU A 102 27.36 37.99 34.74
N ASP A 103 26.32 38.16 35.55
CA ASP A 103 24.97 37.66 35.29
C ASP A 103 24.19 38.47 34.21
N GLU A 104 24.60 39.70 33.88
CA GLU A 104 24.01 40.52 32.80
C GLU A 104 24.69 40.28 31.43
N LEU A 105 25.92 39.76 31.41
CA LEU A 105 26.69 39.50 30.18
C LEU A 105 26.54 38.07 29.65
N VAL A 106 26.04 37.13 30.46
CA VAL A 106 25.88 35.71 30.09
C VAL A 106 24.43 35.27 30.31
N PRO A 107 23.58 35.24 29.27
CA PRO A 107 22.27 34.62 29.35
C PRO A 107 22.36 33.18 29.86
N GLY A 108 21.84 32.97 31.08
CA GLY A 108 21.41 31.69 31.64
C GLY A 108 22.54 30.73 32.01
N ARG A 109 22.87 30.65 33.31
CA ARG A 109 23.62 29.49 33.84
C ARG A 109 22.96 28.19 33.41
N LEU A 110 23.77 27.17 33.12
CA LEU A 110 23.24 25.83 32.84
C LEU A 110 22.36 25.36 34.01
N GLY A 111 21.20 24.80 33.67
CA GLY A 111 20.32 24.17 34.64
C GLY A 111 20.99 22.96 35.33
N PRO A 112 20.36 22.40 36.38
CA PRO A 112 20.89 21.22 37.05
C PRO A 112 21.09 20.06 36.06
N ARG A 113 22.11 19.24 36.32
CA ARG A 113 22.45 18.09 35.48
C ARG A 113 21.27 17.10 35.42
N PRO A 114 20.77 16.75 34.22
CA PRO A 114 19.80 15.68 34.04
C PRO A 114 20.30 14.33 34.57
N GLU A 115 19.40 13.48 35.05
CA GLU A 115 19.73 12.11 35.41
C GLU A 115 19.96 11.23 34.17
N GLY A 116 20.86 10.25 34.26
CA GLY A 116 21.12 9.27 33.20
C GLY A 116 22.60 9.06 32.89
N SER A 117 22.88 8.30 31.83
CA SER A 117 24.25 8.13 31.32
C SER A 117 24.80 9.44 30.74
N ILE A 118 26.13 9.55 30.63
CA ILE A 118 26.80 10.72 30.03
C ILE A 118 26.21 11.04 28.64
N LYS A 119 26.06 10.02 27.79
CA LYS A 119 25.46 10.13 26.45
C LYS A 119 24.02 10.65 26.50
N THR A 120 23.20 10.17 27.43
CA THR A 120 21.82 10.63 27.63
C THR A 120 21.76 12.10 28.04
N VAL A 121 22.66 12.52 28.93
CA VAL A 121 22.76 13.91 29.40
C VAL A 121 23.17 14.84 28.25
N VAL A 122 24.13 14.42 27.42
CA VAL A 122 24.56 15.16 26.23
C VAL A 122 23.40 15.36 25.25
N GLU A 123 22.67 14.28 24.92
CA GLU A 123 21.48 14.37 24.06
C GLU A 123 20.44 15.34 24.63
N HIS A 124 20.20 15.29 25.95
CA HIS A 124 19.26 16.20 26.61
C HIS A 124 19.68 17.67 26.45
N TYR A 125 20.95 17.99 26.70
CA TYR A 125 21.44 19.35 26.52
C TYR A 125 21.36 19.81 25.06
N MET A 126 21.75 18.97 24.11
CA MET A 126 21.61 19.32 22.69
C MET A 126 20.15 19.55 22.30
N GLN A 127 19.21 18.73 22.77
CA GLN A 127 17.78 18.95 22.50
C GLN A 127 17.24 20.23 23.13
N GLN A 128 17.67 20.57 24.34
CA GLN A 128 17.21 21.75 25.06
C GLN A 128 17.71 23.05 24.41
N TYR A 129 19.01 23.10 24.07
CA TYR A 129 19.67 24.32 23.59
C TYR A 129 19.69 24.43 22.06
N GLN A 130 19.48 23.32 21.35
CA GLN A 130 19.33 23.28 19.88
C GLN A 130 17.97 22.65 19.52
N PRO A 131 16.81 23.29 19.82
CA PRO A 131 15.49 22.65 19.73
C PRO A 131 15.00 22.38 18.30
N ASN A 132 15.59 23.04 17.29
CA ASN A 132 15.15 22.99 15.89
C ASN A 132 15.89 21.89 15.10
N GLY A 133 15.20 21.17 14.21
CA GLY A 133 15.83 20.24 13.25
C GLY A 133 15.75 18.74 13.59
N SER A 134 16.71 17.99 13.04
CA SER A 134 16.96 16.54 13.14
C SER A 134 16.77 15.93 14.53
N LEU A 135 15.96 14.86 14.71
CA LEU A 135 16.03 13.99 15.90
C LEU A 135 16.53 12.57 15.54
N PRO A 136 17.31 11.92 16.42
CA PRO A 136 17.97 12.49 17.61
C PRO A 136 19.05 13.52 17.24
N LYS A 137 19.46 14.32 18.24
CA LYS A 137 20.40 15.44 18.07
C LYS A 137 21.84 14.97 18.00
N LEU A 138 22.25 14.19 18.97
CA LEU A 138 23.47 13.39 18.98
C LEU A 138 23.29 12.23 18.00
N PHE A 139 23.87 12.38 16.81
CA PHE A 139 23.82 11.33 15.82
C PHE A 139 24.75 10.16 16.19
N GLU A 140 24.34 8.97 15.82
CA GLU A 140 25.07 7.71 15.96
C GLU A 140 24.83 6.82 14.74
N THR A 141 25.81 5.98 14.41
CA THR A 141 25.70 5.07 13.25
C THR A 141 24.67 3.99 13.50
N THR A 142 23.67 3.93 12.63
CA THR A 142 22.64 2.90 12.67
C THR A 142 23.07 1.67 11.90
N ARG A 143 22.85 0.49 12.46
CA ARG A 143 23.26 -0.80 11.88
C ARG A 143 22.06 -1.73 11.77
N VAL A 144 21.85 -2.26 10.58
CA VAL A 144 20.73 -3.14 10.23
C VAL A 144 21.28 -4.52 9.91
N TYR A 145 20.75 -5.54 10.57
CA TYR A 145 21.16 -6.93 10.45
C TYR A 145 20.00 -7.80 9.95
N ASP A 146 20.32 -8.91 9.29
CA ASP A 146 19.36 -9.97 9.05
C ASP A 146 19.01 -10.69 10.37
N ARG A 147 18.06 -11.63 10.30
CA ARG A 147 17.63 -12.39 11.49
C ARG A 147 18.74 -13.26 12.11
N ASN A 148 19.81 -13.54 11.37
CA ASN A 148 20.93 -14.40 11.75
C ASN A 148 22.19 -13.61 12.16
N GLY A 149 22.11 -12.27 12.18
CA GLY A 149 23.22 -11.38 12.58
C GLY A 149 24.15 -10.95 11.45
N VAL A 150 23.80 -11.19 10.18
CA VAL A 150 24.53 -10.67 9.02
C VAL A 150 24.26 -9.17 8.89
N LEU A 151 25.31 -8.34 8.89
CA LEU A 151 25.19 -6.90 8.68
C LEU A 151 24.71 -6.62 7.24
N LEU A 152 23.50 -6.08 7.11
CA LEU A 152 22.88 -5.73 5.84
C LEU A 152 23.28 -4.33 5.37
N ALA A 153 23.25 -3.36 6.28
CA ALA A 153 23.52 -1.97 5.97
C ALA A 153 23.97 -1.17 7.20
N GLU A 154 24.82 -0.19 6.96
CA GLU A 154 25.15 0.88 7.91
C GLU A 154 24.60 2.20 7.38
N PHE A 155 23.82 2.90 8.21
CA PHE A 155 23.21 4.18 7.88
C PHE A 155 23.82 5.30 8.73
N PHE A 156 24.20 6.38 8.07
CA PHE A 156 24.65 7.62 8.67
C PHE A 156 24.28 8.82 7.77
N GLU A 157 24.13 10.00 8.37
CA GLU A 157 23.83 11.26 7.67
C GLU A 157 25.05 12.20 7.70
N GLU A 158 25.44 12.70 8.88
CA GLU A 158 26.60 13.61 8.98
C GLU A 158 27.93 12.89 9.06
N GLY A 159 27.92 11.66 9.55
CA GLY A 159 29.11 10.85 9.69
C GLY A 159 28.91 9.65 10.59
N ARG A 160 29.97 8.86 10.71
CA ARG A 160 30.00 7.67 11.54
C ARG A 160 30.35 8.05 12.98
N ARG A 161 29.59 7.52 13.94
CA ARG A 161 29.89 7.60 15.37
C ARG A 161 29.49 6.29 16.04
N THR A 162 30.30 5.87 16.99
CA THR A 162 29.94 4.87 17.99
C THR A 162 30.49 5.37 19.31
N TRP A 163 29.61 5.79 20.21
CA TRP A 163 30.01 6.25 21.54
C TRP A 163 30.70 5.15 22.33
N VAL A 164 31.85 5.46 22.91
CA VAL A 164 32.60 4.58 23.82
C VAL A 164 32.95 5.33 25.10
N THR A 165 32.97 4.62 26.23
CA THR A 165 33.36 5.21 27.53
C THR A 165 34.86 5.49 27.57
N LEU A 166 35.30 6.36 28.48
CA LEU A 166 36.71 6.78 28.51
C LEU A 166 37.70 5.60 28.71
N ASP A 167 37.31 4.57 29.45
CA ASP A 167 38.09 3.35 29.68
C ASP A 167 38.20 2.44 28.44
N GLN A 168 37.35 2.67 27.43
CA GLN A 168 37.38 1.99 26.13
C GLN A 168 38.22 2.75 25.08
N ILE A 169 38.95 3.78 25.50
CA ILE A 169 39.82 4.59 24.63
C ILE A 169 41.28 4.32 25.02
N SER A 170 42.16 4.14 24.02
CA SER A 170 43.58 3.94 24.26
C SER A 170 44.16 5.08 25.13
N PRO A 171 44.86 4.77 26.24
CA PRO A 171 45.50 5.77 27.09
C PRO A 171 46.50 6.67 26.33
N ALA A 172 47.08 6.14 25.25
CA ALA A 172 47.94 6.90 24.36
C ALA A 172 47.19 8.03 23.66
N LEU A 173 45.95 7.77 23.20
CA LEU A 173 45.12 8.76 22.52
C LEU A 173 44.63 9.84 23.49
N ILE A 174 44.25 9.44 24.71
CA ILE A 174 43.88 10.35 25.79
C ILE A 174 45.04 11.31 26.09
N SER A 175 46.24 10.75 26.33
CA SER A 175 47.44 11.53 26.64
C SER A 175 47.84 12.47 25.49
N ALA A 176 47.84 11.96 24.26
CA ALA A 176 48.16 12.74 23.06
C ALA A 176 47.18 13.89 22.83
N THR A 177 45.89 13.66 23.05
CA THR A 177 44.86 14.70 22.91
C THR A 177 45.00 15.77 23.98
N VAL A 178 45.15 15.39 25.25
CA VAL A 178 45.34 16.34 26.35
C VAL A 178 46.60 17.19 26.13
N ALA A 179 47.74 16.57 25.80
CA ALA A 179 48.98 17.30 25.55
C ALA A 179 48.88 18.27 24.36
N THR A 180 48.08 17.94 23.35
CA THR A 180 47.93 18.75 22.13
C THR A 180 46.91 19.87 22.27
N GLU A 181 45.75 19.57 22.84
CA GLU A 181 44.59 20.46 22.86
C GLU A 181 44.48 21.28 24.14
N ASP A 182 44.86 20.74 25.30
CA ASP A 182 44.74 21.40 26.61
C ASP A 182 45.62 20.75 27.69
N ALA A 183 46.93 21.05 27.70
CA ALA A 183 47.89 20.43 28.61
C ALA A 183 47.59 20.66 30.11
N THR A 184 46.81 21.69 30.45
CA THR A 184 46.40 21.99 31.83
C THR A 184 45.01 21.44 32.17
N PHE A 185 44.39 20.65 31.28
CA PHE A 185 42.99 20.21 31.36
C PHE A 185 42.56 19.73 32.74
N PHE A 186 43.33 18.84 33.36
CA PHE A 186 42.99 18.27 34.68
C PHE A 186 43.10 19.26 35.84
N THR A 187 43.78 20.40 35.63
CA THR A 187 44.05 21.41 36.67
C THR A 187 43.28 22.71 36.47
N ASN A 188 42.91 23.06 35.24
CA ASN A 188 42.19 24.30 34.93
C ASN A 188 40.70 24.19 35.28
N ARG A 189 40.04 25.33 35.51
CA ARG A 189 38.59 25.40 35.82
C ARG A 189 37.75 25.68 34.58
N GLY A 190 38.04 24.95 33.49
CA GLY A 190 37.34 25.06 32.21
C GLY A 190 38.02 26.06 31.26
N VAL A 191 38.77 27.02 31.80
CA VAL A 191 39.52 28.03 31.05
C VAL A 191 40.95 28.11 31.57
N ASP A 192 41.92 28.25 30.68
CA ASP A 192 43.33 28.49 31.02
C ASP A 192 43.67 29.98 30.84
N SER A 193 43.73 30.71 31.97
CA SER A 193 44.01 32.14 32.00
C SER A 193 45.41 32.49 31.47
N ARG A 194 46.42 31.63 31.71
CA ARG A 194 47.79 31.85 31.21
C ARG A 194 47.82 31.74 29.69
N ARG A 195 47.07 30.77 29.15
CA ARG A 195 46.98 30.53 27.71
C ARG A 195 46.19 31.63 26.97
N ILE A 196 45.13 32.17 27.58
CA ILE A 196 44.41 33.34 27.04
C ILE A 196 45.31 34.57 26.99
N VAL A 197 46.02 34.88 28.07
CA VAL A 197 46.93 36.04 28.12
C VAL A 197 48.08 35.86 27.11
N GLY A 198 48.66 34.67 27.02
CA GLY A 198 49.70 34.35 26.04
C GLY A 198 49.22 34.52 24.59
N ALA A 199 48.02 34.02 24.27
CA ALA A 199 47.43 34.18 22.94
C ALA A 199 47.06 35.64 22.64
N ALA A 200 46.61 36.42 23.63
CA ALA A 200 46.33 37.84 23.46
C ALA A 200 47.61 38.64 23.12
N ILE A 201 48.73 38.35 23.78
CA ILE A 201 50.04 38.95 23.47
C ILE A 201 50.48 38.57 22.05
N GLN A 202 50.34 37.30 21.67
CA GLN A 202 50.70 36.81 20.34
C GLN A 202 49.85 37.47 19.25
N ASN A 203 48.53 37.58 19.44
CA ASN A 203 47.61 38.20 18.47
C ASN A 203 47.92 39.69 18.23
N VAL A 204 48.35 40.40 19.28
CA VAL A 204 48.81 41.79 19.17
C VAL A 204 50.10 41.89 18.34
N GLN A 205 50.98 40.88 18.43
CA GLN A 205 52.22 40.83 17.66
C GLN A 205 52.02 40.39 16.20
N THR A 206 51.10 39.46 15.92
CA THR A 206 50.92 38.87 14.58
C THR A 206 49.78 39.50 13.76
N GLN A 207 49.01 40.43 14.33
CA GLN A 207 47.82 41.05 13.70
C GLN A 207 46.78 40.04 13.17
N SER A 208 46.77 38.82 13.71
CA SER A 208 45.87 37.73 13.33
C SER A 208 45.25 37.11 14.57
N ILE A 209 44.00 36.65 14.49
CA ILE A 209 43.38 35.89 15.58
C ILE A 209 44.01 34.49 15.60
N ALA A 210 44.87 34.20 16.56
CA ALA A 210 45.42 32.86 16.76
C ALA A 210 44.38 31.94 17.41
N SER A 211 44.24 30.74 16.84
CA SER A 211 43.30 29.68 17.28
C SER A 211 43.72 28.97 18.58
N GLY A 212 44.85 29.35 19.18
CA GLY A 212 45.50 28.61 20.26
C GLY A 212 44.97 28.86 21.68
N ALA A 213 43.95 29.70 21.91
CA ALA A 213 43.52 30.05 23.27
C ALA A 213 42.45 29.12 23.89
N SER A 214 41.77 28.28 23.08
CA SER A 214 40.58 27.53 23.54
C SER A 214 40.96 26.22 24.23
N THR A 215 40.45 25.98 25.43
CA THR A 215 40.60 24.70 26.17
C THR A 215 39.67 23.62 25.62
N ILE A 216 39.86 22.37 26.05
CA ILE A 216 38.93 21.26 25.72
C ILE A 216 37.51 21.60 26.16
N THR A 217 37.35 22.16 27.37
CA THR A 217 36.03 22.50 27.93
C THR A 217 35.33 23.62 27.15
N MET A 218 36.06 24.63 26.65
CA MET A 218 35.50 25.67 25.78
C MET A 218 35.09 25.11 24.41
N GLN A 219 35.91 24.24 23.83
CA GLN A 219 35.57 23.57 22.58
C GLN A 219 34.34 22.68 22.75
N LEU A 220 34.20 22.01 23.90
CA LEU A 220 33.04 21.21 24.24
C LEU A 220 31.77 22.07 24.38
N ALA A 221 31.85 23.19 25.11
CA ALA A 221 30.73 24.13 25.24
C ALA A 221 30.22 24.61 23.87
N ARG A 222 31.15 24.96 22.97
CA ARG A 222 30.82 25.32 21.57
C ARG A 222 30.08 24.21 20.82
N ASN A 223 30.46 22.95 21.01
CA ASN A 223 29.84 21.82 20.30
C ASN A 223 28.46 21.45 20.86
N LEU A 224 28.24 21.58 22.18
CA LEU A 224 27.00 21.19 22.85
C LEU A 224 25.90 22.25 22.76
N PHE A 225 26.23 23.53 22.83
CA PHE A 225 25.24 24.58 23.06
C PHE A 225 25.01 25.53 21.89
N LEU A 226 25.96 25.61 20.93
CA LEU A 226 25.82 26.48 19.78
C LEU A 226 25.36 25.70 18.55
N GLU A 227 24.48 26.31 17.75
CA GLU A 227 24.03 25.73 16.48
C GLU A 227 25.21 25.69 15.47
N PRO A 228 25.22 24.74 14.51
CA PRO A 228 26.33 24.56 13.58
C PRO A 228 26.80 25.84 12.87
N GLU A 229 25.89 26.74 12.50
CA GLU A 229 26.17 28.01 11.84
C GLU A 229 26.97 28.96 12.76
N GLU A 230 26.59 29.02 14.04
CA GLU A 230 27.19 29.89 15.06
C GLU A 230 28.59 29.38 15.48
N ARG A 231 28.86 28.08 15.35
CA ARG A 231 30.15 27.47 15.74
C ARG A 231 31.33 28.04 14.97
N PHE A 232 31.13 28.50 13.73
CA PHE A 232 32.20 29.02 12.87
C PHE A 232 32.37 30.54 12.94
N GLU A 233 31.45 31.26 13.58
CA GLU A 233 31.49 32.73 13.67
C GLU A 233 32.66 33.20 14.54
N GLN A 234 33.58 34.01 14.02
CA GLN A 234 34.73 34.48 14.82
C GLN A 234 34.40 35.75 15.63
N THR A 235 33.32 35.71 16.41
CA THR A 235 32.89 36.82 17.26
C THR A 235 33.45 36.71 18.68
N ILE A 236 33.69 37.87 19.30
CA ILE A 236 34.15 37.96 20.69
C ILE A 236 33.03 37.59 21.65
N ASP A 237 31.78 37.96 21.32
CA ASP A 237 30.60 37.64 22.12
C ASP A 237 30.45 36.12 22.29
N ARG A 238 30.52 35.35 21.19
CA ARG A 238 30.53 33.87 21.24
C ARG A 238 31.64 33.33 22.15
N LYS A 239 32.82 33.94 22.15
CA LYS A 239 33.93 33.51 23.02
C LYS A 239 33.66 33.75 24.50
N PHE A 240 32.95 34.83 24.86
CA PHE A 240 32.48 35.03 26.23
C PHE A 240 31.41 34.01 26.62
N PHE A 241 30.46 33.70 25.72
CA PHE A 241 29.48 32.63 25.92
C PHE A 241 30.16 31.26 26.16
N GLU A 242 31.16 30.89 25.33
CA GLU A 242 31.94 29.65 25.52
C GLU A 242 32.64 29.61 26.88
N ILE A 243 33.19 30.73 27.36
CA ILE A 243 33.88 30.81 28.67
C ILE A 243 32.90 30.57 29.82
N GLY A 244 31.73 31.23 29.80
CA GLY A 244 30.70 31.04 30.83
C GLY A 244 30.20 29.60 30.87
N LEU A 245 29.84 29.05 29.71
CA LEU A 245 29.37 27.67 29.58
C LEU A 245 30.46 26.65 29.94
N ALA A 246 31.73 26.91 29.62
CA ALA A 246 32.83 26.04 30.01
C ALA A 246 33.02 26.02 31.53
N HIS A 247 32.81 27.14 32.22
CA HIS A 247 32.84 27.18 33.67
C HIS A 247 31.70 26.34 34.27
N ASP A 248 30.47 26.54 33.79
CA ASP A 248 29.30 25.77 34.24
C ASP A 248 29.47 24.27 34.01
N LEU A 249 30.02 23.86 32.87
CA LEU A 249 30.35 22.45 32.59
C LEU A 249 31.30 21.86 33.63
N THR A 250 32.28 22.61 34.16
CA THR A 250 33.18 22.11 35.22
C THR A 250 32.55 22.02 36.60
N ILE A 251 31.40 22.67 36.81
CA ILE A 251 30.61 22.52 38.04
C ILE A 251 29.74 21.27 37.94
N LEU A 252 29.22 20.97 36.75
CA LEU A 252 28.23 19.91 36.51
C LEU A 252 28.85 18.53 36.18
N PHE A 253 30.08 18.51 35.68
CA PHE A 253 30.78 17.30 35.25
C PHE A 253 32.20 17.26 35.80
N ASN A 254 32.66 16.04 36.08
CA ASN A 254 34.07 15.83 36.40
C ASN A 254 34.94 15.83 35.13
N LYS A 255 36.27 15.88 35.30
CA LYS A 255 37.21 15.99 34.18
C LYS A 255 37.21 14.77 33.25
N GLU A 256 37.02 13.57 33.79
CA GLU A 256 36.95 12.34 32.99
C GLU A 256 35.70 12.35 32.11
N GLU A 257 34.54 12.73 32.67
CA GLU A 257 33.30 12.88 31.91
C GLU A 257 33.42 13.94 30.80
N LEU A 258 33.99 15.11 31.09
CA LEU A 258 34.20 16.15 30.09
C LEU A 258 35.11 15.69 28.94
N LEU A 259 36.14 14.90 29.26
CA LEU A 259 37.05 14.36 28.27
C LEU A 259 36.38 13.26 27.43
N GLU A 260 35.59 12.39 28.05
CA GLU A 260 34.78 11.39 27.33
C GLU A 260 33.85 12.06 26.33
N ILE A 261 33.10 13.08 26.75
CA ILE A 261 32.18 13.80 25.87
C ILE A 261 32.96 14.46 24.72
N TYR A 262 34.05 15.16 25.04
CA TYR A 262 34.87 15.83 24.03
C TYR A 262 35.40 14.85 22.98
N LEU A 263 36.01 13.75 23.42
CA LEU A 263 36.60 12.75 22.54
C LEU A 263 35.55 12.13 21.62
N ASN A 264 34.35 11.84 22.11
CA ASN A 264 33.28 11.25 21.30
C ASN A 264 32.62 12.25 20.32
N LEU A 265 32.69 13.56 20.60
CA LEU A 265 32.11 14.59 19.73
C LEU A 265 33.05 15.07 18.62
N VAL A 266 34.36 14.94 18.81
CA VAL A 266 35.35 15.50 17.89
C VAL A 266 35.41 14.75 16.56
N ASN A 267 35.68 15.47 15.46
CA ASN A 267 35.79 14.93 14.11
C ASN A 267 37.27 14.57 13.82
N TYR A 268 37.53 13.32 13.44
CA TYR A 268 38.86 12.78 13.10
C TYR A 268 39.08 12.67 11.58
N GLY A 269 38.32 13.37 10.75
CA GLY A 269 38.39 13.28 9.29
C GLY A 269 37.59 12.09 8.74
N HIS A 270 37.47 11.99 7.42
CA HIS A 270 36.72 10.93 6.73
C HIS A 270 35.30 10.65 7.30
N LEU A 271 34.61 11.69 7.74
CA LEU A 271 33.31 11.62 8.42
C LEU A 271 33.30 10.74 9.70
N ALA A 272 34.45 10.49 10.32
CA ALA A 272 34.57 9.72 11.55
C ALA A 272 34.53 10.66 12.77
N TYR A 273 33.51 10.51 13.61
CA TYR A 273 33.34 11.27 14.85
C TYR A 273 33.52 10.35 16.04
N GLY A 274 34.41 10.75 16.95
CA GLY A 274 34.80 9.90 18.07
C GLY A 274 35.93 8.92 17.75
N PRO A 275 36.62 8.43 18.78
CA PRO A 275 37.80 7.60 18.63
C PRO A 275 37.48 6.21 18.08
N GLU A 276 36.33 5.61 18.44
CA GLU A 276 35.93 4.28 17.94
C GLU A 276 35.65 4.31 16.44
N ALA A 277 34.88 5.30 15.97
CA ALA A 277 34.64 5.46 14.54
C ALA A 277 35.95 5.71 13.77
N ALA A 278 36.85 6.53 14.31
CA ALA A 278 38.15 6.80 13.68
C ALA A 278 39.03 5.55 13.60
N ALA A 279 39.11 4.78 14.69
CA ALA A 279 39.90 3.55 14.74
C ALA A 279 39.38 2.50 13.76
N GLN A 280 38.05 2.34 13.66
CA GLN A 280 37.42 1.42 12.71
C GLN A 280 37.63 1.87 11.26
N VAL A 281 37.44 3.16 10.97
CA VAL A 281 37.56 3.71 9.61
C VAL A 281 38.99 3.63 9.08
N TYR A 282 39.99 4.04 9.86
CA TYR A 282 41.37 4.11 9.37
C TYR A 282 42.14 2.80 9.55
N PHE A 283 41.89 2.06 10.64
CA PHE A 283 42.72 0.92 11.06
C PHE A 283 41.94 -0.40 11.20
N GLY A 284 40.61 -0.39 11.08
CA GLY A 284 39.78 -1.61 11.17
C GLY A 284 39.81 -2.29 12.54
N LYS A 285 39.99 -1.52 13.61
CA LYS A 285 40.07 -2.03 14.99
C LYS A 285 39.41 -1.10 16.00
N SER A 286 39.30 -1.55 17.25
CA SER A 286 38.71 -0.76 18.34
C SER A 286 39.64 0.37 18.81
N ALA A 287 39.05 1.44 19.34
CA ALA A 287 39.76 2.59 19.90
C ALA A 287 40.71 2.22 21.04
N ILE A 288 40.39 1.18 21.83
CA ILE A 288 41.26 0.74 22.92
C ILE A 288 42.56 0.09 22.42
N ASP A 289 42.51 -0.48 21.20
CA ASP A 289 43.62 -1.21 20.58
C ASP A 289 44.54 -0.29 19.74
N LEU A 290 44.36 1.03 19.81
CA LEU A 290 45.23 1.99 19.15
C LEU A 290 46.61 2.00 19.81
N THR A 291 47.63 1.78 18.98
CA THR A 291 49.05 1.93 19.35
C THR A 291 49.39 3.40 19.57
N TRP A 292 50.56 3.68 20.15
CA TRP A 292 51.05 5.05 20.30
C TRP A 292 51.20 5.76 18.94
N ALA A 293 51.64 5.08 17.88
CA ALA A 293 51.79 5.68 16.57
C ALA A 293 50.44 6.10 15.97
N GLU A 294 49.43 5.22 16.04
CA GLU A 294 48.09 5.50 15.53
C GLU A 294 47.35 6.53 16.40
N ALA A 295 47.51 6.46 17.72
CA ALA A 295 46.91 7.40 18.66
C ALA A 295 47.45 8.83 18.47
N THR A 296 48.77 8.98 18.33
CA THR A 296 49.40 10.30 18.18
C THR A 296 49.13 10.93 16.83
N ILE A 297 49.02 10.15 15.76
CA ILE A 297 48.60 10.70 14.46
C ILE A 297 47.13 11.13 14.50
N LEU A 298 46.24 10.32 15.10
CA LEU A 298 44.81 10.66 15.24
C LEU A 298 44.59 11.91 16.11
N ALA A 299 45.30 12.05 17.24
CA ALA A 299 45.20 13.22 18.12
C ALA A 299 45.53 14.55 17.40
N GLY A 300 46.30 14.49 16.30
CA GLY A 300 46.64 15.64 15.49
C GLY A 300 45.53 16.09 14.53
N VAL A 301 44.60 15.20 14.18
CA VAL A 301 43.60 15.42 13.12
C VAL A 301 42.52 16.43 13.49
N PRO A 302 41.92 16.40 14.70
CA PRO A 302 40.84 17.30 15.12
C PRO A 302 41.03 18.79 14.83
N GLN A 303 42.26 19.28 14.85
CA GLN A 303 42.57 20.70 14.61
C GLN A 303 42.13 21.16 13.21
N GLN A 304 42.37 20.32 12.19
CA GLN A 304 41.99 20.58 10.80
C GLN A 304 41.65 19.24 10.11
N PRO A 305 40.46 18.67 10.37
CA PRO A 305 40.14 17.29 9.98
C PRO A 305 40.28 17.02 8.48
N ALA A 306 39.88 17.97 7.63
CA ALA A 306 40.01 17.85 6.19
C ALA A 306 41.46 17.94 5.69
N SER A 307 42.33 18.71 6.36
CA SER A 307 43.73 18.89 5.95
C SER A 307 44.64 17.76 6.42
N PHE A 308 44.28 17.10 7.52
CA PHE A 308 45.05 16.04 8.18
C PHE A 308 44.39 14.66 8.08
N ASP A 309 43.42 14.50 7.19
CA ASP A 309 42.78 13.23 6.89
C ASP A 309 43.81 12.21 6.35
N LEU A 310 43.79 10.99 6.90
CA LEU A 310 44.86 10.00 6.66
C LEU A 310 44.79 9.36 5.28
N PHE A 311 43.61 9.30 4.66
CA PHE A 311 43.44 8.74 3.31
C PHE A 311 43.82 9.75 2.24
N SER A 312 43.46 11.02 2.44
CA SER A 312 43.69 12.08 1.46
C SER A 312 45.06 12.76 1.59
N ASN A 313 45.59 12.93 2.81
CA ASN A 313 46.85 13.65 3.04
C ASN A 313 47.67 13.09 4.21
N PHE A 314 48.10 11.83 4.07
CA PHE A 314 48.92 11.14 5.08
C PHE A 314 50.20 11.91 5.46
N ASN A 315 50.87 12.57 4.51
CA ASN A 315 52.11 13.29 4.77
C ASN A 315 51.89 14.50 5.71
N ALA A 316 50.83 15.27 5.50
CA ALA A 316 50.50 16.38 6.40
C ALA A 316 50.11 15.86 7.78
N ALA A 317 49.34 14.77 7.85
CA ALA A 317 49.00 14.12 9.11
C ALA A 317 50.26 13.61 9.85
N LYS A 318 51.23 13.04 9.13
CA LYS A 318 52.51 12.59 9.70
C LYS A 318 53.33 13.77 10.22
N GLN A 319 53.40 14.89 9.50
CA GLN A 319 54.03 16.11 10.02
C GLN A 319 53.33 16.65 11.26
N ARG A 320 51.99 16.56 11.29
CA ARG A 320 51.21 16.94 12.47
C ARG A 320 51.46 15.99 13.66
N GLN A 321 51.62 14.68 13.42
CA GLN A 321 52.01 13.70 14.43
C GLN A 321 53.33 14.07 15.11
N ARG A 322 54.31 14.58 14.34
CA ARG A 322 55.57 15.06 14.91
C ARG A 322 55.35 16.16 15.94
N VAL A 323 54.50 17.14 15.62
CA VAL A 323 54.15 18.22 16.55
C VAL A 323 53.47 17.67 17.82
N VAL A 324 52.56 16.70 17.68
CA VAL A 324 51.90 16.03 18.82
C VAL A 324 52.92 15.34 19.74
N LEU A 325 53.87 14.62 19.15
CA LEU A 325 54.93 13.94 19.88
C LEU A 325 55.85 14.92 20.61
N ASP A 326 56.23 16.03 19.98
CA ASP A 326 57.04 17.07 20.61
C ASP A 326 56.32 17.74 21.79
N LEU A 327 54.99 17.87 21.73
CA LEU A 327 54.15 18.35 22.83
C LEU A 327 54.08 17.32 23.98
N LEU A 328 53.97 16.02 23.66
CA LEU A 328 54.03 14.96 24.66
C LEU A 328 55.37 14.94 25.40
N VAL A 329 56.49 15.19 24.70
CA VAL A 329 57.81 15.32 25.34
C VAL A 329 57.88 16.58 26.20
N ARG A 330 57.40 17.73 25.70
CA ARG A 330 57.39 19.00 26.44
C ARG A 330 56.61 18.94 27.75
N HIS A 331 55.57 18.12 27.79
CA HIS A 331 54.70 17.95 28.95
C HIS A 331 55.01 16.67 29.76
N ASP A 332 56.20 16.10 29.57
CA ASP A 332 56.74 14.96 30.33
C ASP A 332 55.91 13.66 30.23
N PHE A 333 55.10 13.50 29.19
CA PHE A 333 54.37 12.24 28.92
C PHE A 333 55.24 11.18 28.25
N LEU A 334 56.25 11.59 27.48
CA LEU A 334 57.18 10.70 26.76
C LEU A 334 58.61 11.26 26.84
N THR A 335 59.61 10.37 26.72
CA THR A 335 60.98 10.81 26.47
C THR A 335 61.20 11.06 24.97
N GLN A 336 62.20 11.86 24.62
CA GLN A 336 62.52 12.16 23.22
C GLN A 336 62.82 10.88 22.42
N GLU A 337 63.56 9.93 23.02
CA GLU A 337 63.91 8.67 22.37
C GLU A 337 62.66 7.83 22.06
N ARG A 338 61.69 7.83 22.98
CA ARG A 338 60.42 7.11 22.77
C ARG A 338 59.57 7.80 21.71
N ALA A 339 59.52 9.13 21.69
CA ALA A 339 58.81 9.89 20.67
C ALA A 339 59.37 9.64 19.26
N ASP A 340 60.70 9.60 19.13
CA ASP A 340 61.36 9.31 17.85
C ASP A 340 61.13 7.87 17.39
N ALA A 341 61.11 6.91 18.32
CA ALA A 341 60.74 5.53 18.01
C ALA A 341 59.28 5.42 17.51
N ILE A 342 58.31 6.04 18.21
CA ILE A 342 56.89 6.01 17.83
C ILE A 342 56.67 6.63 16.45
N PHE A 343 57.36 7.72 16.13
CA PHE A 343 57.23 8.34 14.81
C PHE A 343 57.75 7.48 13.66
N ALA A 344 58.79 6.69 13.92
CA ALA A 344 59.38 5.77 12.95
C ALA A 344 58.54 4.52 12.71
N GLU A 345 57.56 4.21 13.58
CA GLU A 345 56.63 3.11 13.38
C GLU A 345 55.79 3.34 12.09
N GLU A 346 55.70 2.29 11.27
CA GLU A 346 54.85 2.28 10.08
C GLU A 346 53.38 2.16 10.49
N ILE A 347 52.52 2.96 9.87
CA ILE A 347 51.09 2.99 10.14
C ILE A 347 50.38 2.39 8.93
N PHE A 348 49.67 1.28 9.12
CA PHE A 348 48.92 0.61 8.06
C PHE A 348 47.46 1.07 8.06
N LEU A 349 46.98 1.53 6.90
CA LEU A 349 45.58 1.93 6.70
C LEU A 349 44.83 0.81 5.97
N ILE A 350 43.59 0.51 6.39
CA ILE A 350 42.78 -0.59 5.80
C ILE A 350 42.21 -0.29 4.40
N GLY A 351 42.48 0.91 3.86
CA GLY A 351 41.95 1.41 2.59
C GLY A 351 40.53 1.98 2.72
N SER A 352 40.22 3.02 1.94
CA SER A 352 38.88 3.61 1.90
C SER A 352 37.97 2.78 0.99
N SER A 353 37.29 1.76 1.51
CA SER A 353 36.11 1.22 0.80
C SER A 353 34.94 2.14 1.12
N GLU A 354 34.76 3.21 0.34
CA GLU A 354 33.66 4.16 0.53
C GLU A 354 32.27 3.51 0.32
N GLU A 355 32.21 2.37 -0.38
CA GLU A 355 30.97 1.65 -0.67
C GLU A 355 31.07 0.20 -0.15
N LYS A 356 30.49 -0.06 1.02
CA LYS A 356 29.91 -1.39 1.24
C LYS A 356 28.53 -1.35 0.61
N ASP A 357 28.36 -2.07 -0.49
CA ASP A 357 27.04 -2.29 -1.09
C ASP A 357 26.09 -2.84 -0.01
N TYR A 358 24.90 -2.23 0.11
CA TYR A 358 23.88 -2.76 0.99
C TYR A 358 23.47 -4.15 0.51
N LEU A 359 23.41 -5.11 1.45
CA LEU A 359 22.74 -6.37 1.19
C LEU A 359 21.23 -6.14 1.29
N ALA A 360 20.47 -6.75 0.38
CA ALA A 360 19.02 -6.55 0.26
C ALA A 360 18.61 -5.05 0.21
N PRO A 361 19.15 -4.27 -0.74
CA PRO A 361 19.08 -2.79 -0.72
C PRO A 361 17.63 -2.27 -0.71
N HIS A 362 16.71 -2.89 -1.47
CA HIS A 362 15.29 -2.50 -1.46
C HIS A 362 14.64 -2.69 -0.10
N PHE A 363 15.02 -3.73 0.64
CA PHE A 363 14.48 -4.04 1.96
C PHE A 363 15.02 -3.08 3.03
N VAL A 364 16.33 -2.83 3.09
CA VAL A 364 16.90 -1.93 4.10
C VAL A 364 16.40 -0.48 3.93
N LEU A 365 16.19 -0.02 2.70
CA LEU A 365 15.56 1.27 2.41
C LEU A 365 14.06 1.30 2.75
N TYR A 366 13.38 0.15 2.67
CA TYR A 366 12.03 0.01 3.19
C TYR A 366 12.00 0.09 4.72
N VAL A 367 12.93 -0.58 5.41
CA VAL A 367 13.09 -0.52 6.88
C VAL A 367 13.30 0.93 7.34
N GLU A 368 14.17 1.69 6.66
CA GLU A 368 14.37 3.11 6.92
C GLU A 368 13.06 3.90 6.92
N LYS A 369 12.32 3.85 5.80
CA LYS A 369 11.07 4.60 5.65
C LYS A 369 9.96 4.10 6.58
N ALA A 370 9.92 2.80 6.86
CA ALA A 370 8.92 2.20 7.74
C ALA A 370 9.16 2.57 9.20
N LEU A 371 10.44 2.58 9.64
CA LEU A 371 10.80 2.97 10.99
C LEU A 371 10.59 4.46 11.23
N GLU A 372 11.01 5.34 10.30
CA GLU A 372 10.82 6.78 10.46
C GLU A 372 9.34 7.16 10.63
N ARG A 373 8.46 6.54 9.84
CA ARG A 373 7.00 6.74 9.97
C ARG A 373 6.49 6.26 11.33
N ARG A 374 6.90 5.05 11.75
CA ARG A 374 6.49 4.47 13.04
C ARG A 374 6.96 5.33 14.21
N MET A 375 8.16 5.88 14.14
CA MET A 375 8.71 6.74 15.19
C MET A 375 8.04 8.11 15.20
N ALA A 376 7.73 8.68 14.04
CA ALA A 376 6.96 9.93 13.97
C ALA A 376 5.58 9.78 14.61
N GLU A 377 4.87 8.69 14.31
CA GLU A 377 3.58 8.35 14.92
C GLU A 377 3.70 8.12 16.44
N ALA A 378 4.67 7.32 16.87
CA ALA A 378 4.87 6.98 18.28
C ALA A 378 5.25 8.19 19.15
N LEU A 379 6.01 9.15 18.60
CA LEU A 379 6.45 10.35 19.29
C LEU A 379 5.47 11.53 19.13
N GLY A 380 4.44 11.41 18.30
CA GLY A 380 3.50 12.49 18.03
C GLY A 380 4.14 13.71 17.36
N ILE A 381 5.14 13.49 16.51
CA ILE A 381 5.90 14.54 15.79
C ILE A 381 5.64 14.47 14.28
N GLU A 382 5.98 15.55 13.58
CA GLU A 382 5.87 15.59 12.12
C GLU A 382 6.74 14.51 11.45
N ASN A 383 6.18 13.87 10.41
CA ASN A 383 6.88 12.86 9.64
C ASN A 383 8.17 13.44 9.03
N GLY A 384 9.27 12.69 9.13
CA GLY A 384 10.58 13.12 8.66
C GLY A 384 11.39 13.97 9.65
N ARG A 385 10.84 14.35 10.82
CA ARG A 385 11.61 15.01 11.89
C ARG A 385 12.54 14.03 12.62
N TRP A 386 12.08 12.80 12.86
CA TRP A 386 12.94 11.73 13.38
C TRP A 386 13.60 11.01 12.21
N LYS A 387 14.93 10.84 12.27
CA LYS A 387 15.76 10.27 11.21
C LYS A 387 16.42 9.00 11.68
N MET A 388 16.20 7.91 10.95
CA MET A 388 16.87 6.64 11.25
C MET A 388 18.39 6.77 11.09
N ARG A 389 18.86 7.49 10.07
CA ARG A 389 20.30 7.67 9.81
C ARG A 389 21.09 8.33 10.95
N ARG A 390 20.42 9.00 11.88
CA ARG A 390 21.04 9.65 13.05
C ARG A 390 20.90 8.82 14.32
N SER A 391 20.11 7.75 14.28
CA SER A 391 19.49 7.22 15.49
C SER A 391 20.35 6.31 16.35
N GLY A 392 21.50 5.84 15.85
CA GLY A 392 22.27 4.79 16.52
C GLY A 392 21.45 3.53 16.74
N MET A 393 20.53 3.21 15.83
CA MET A 393 19.68 2.04 16.01
C MET A 393 20.47 0.78 15.69
N HIS A 394 20.39 -0.20 16.58
CA HIS A 394 20.76 -1.58 16.31
C HIS A 394 19.48 -2.36 15.98
N ILE A 395 19.33 -2.77 14.72
CA ILE A 395 18.11 -3.39 14.20
C ILE A 395 18.41 -4.82 13.76
N ILE A 396 17.77 -5.80 14.39
CA ILE A 396 17.71 -7.18 13.89
C ILE A 396 16.40 -7.32 13.14
N THR A 397 16.49 -7.48 11.82
CA THR A 397 15.34 -7.57 10.93
C THR A 397 14.72 -8.97 10.93
N SER A 398 13.56 -9.12 10.32
CA SER A 398 12.94 -10.42 10.05
C SER A 398 13.48 -11.11 8.78
N LEU A 399 14.26 -10.39 7.98
CA LEU A 399 14.83 -10.87 6.72
C LEU A 399 15.73 -12.08 6.96
N ASP A 400 15.57 -13.11 6.14
CA ASP A 400 16.48 -14.24 6.08
C ASP A 400 17.36 -14.13 4.83
N MET A 401 18.66 -13.94 4.99
CA MET A 401 19.57 -13.76 3.85
C MET A 401 19.59 -14.96 2.89
N PRO A 402 19.60 -16.23 3.33
CA PRO A 402 19.46 -17.36 2.43
C PRO A 402 18.20 -17.31 1.56
N MET A 403 17.03 -17.02 2.13
CA MET A 403 15.78 -16.89 1.37
C MET A 403 15.78 -15.65 0.46
N GLN A 404 16.36 -14.54 0.90
CA GLN A 404 16.52 -13.32 0.10
C GLN A 404 17.38 -13.60 -1.15
N VAL A 405 18.53 -14.26 -0.98
CA VAL A 405 19.43 -14.62 -2.09
C VAL A 405 18.73 -15.55 -3.06
N LEU A 406 17.96 -16.54 -2.58
CA LEU A 406 17.14 -17.39 -3.43
C LEU A 406 16.13 -16.58 -4.25
N ALA A 407 15.42 -15.63 -3.62
CA ALA A 407 14.47 -14.77 -4.31
C ALA A 407 15.12 -13.90 -5.40
N GLU A 408 16.29 -13.32 -5.11
CA GLU A 408 17.07 -12.52 -6.07
C GLU A 408 17.55 -13.37 -7.25
N GLN A 409 18.05 -14.58 -6.99
CA GLN A 409 18.51 -15.51 -8.01
C GLN A 409 17.38 -15.97 -8.92
N GLU A 410 16.24 -16.40 -8.36
CA GLU A 410 15.09 -16.85 -9.13
C GLU A 410 14.52 -15.71 -9.99
N LEU A 411 14.40 -14.50 -9.44
CA LEU A 411 13.95 -13.32 -10.19
C LEU A 411 14.90 -13.00 -11.34
N LYS A 412 16.21 -12.91 -11.07
CA LYS A 412 17.22 -12.59 -12.08
C LYS A 412 17.28 -13.65 -13.18
N ALA A 413 17.26 -14.93 -12.81
CA ALA A 413 17.26 -16.04 -13.76
C ALA A 413 15.99 -16.04 -14.63
N TRP A 414 14.84 -15.73 -14.04
CA TRP A 414 13.57 -15.64 -14.76
C TRP A 414 13.57 -14.50 -15.79
N ILE A 415 13.97 -13.30 -15.38
CA ILE A 415 14.01 -12.13 -16.27
C ILE A 415 15.05 -12.34 -17.38
N ALA A 416 16.22 -12.90 -17.08
CA ALA A 416 17.21 -13.25 -18.10
C ALA A 416 16.67 -14.26 -19.13
N ARG A 417 15.83 -15.20 -18.70
CA ARG A 417 15.27 -16.24 -19.56
C ARG A 417 14.20 -15.71 -20.52
N VAL A 418 13.32 -14.83 -20.05
CA VAL A 418 12.11 -14.46 -20.81
C VAL A 418 12.04 -12.99 -21.20
N GLY A 419 12.99 -12.17 -20.74
CA GLY A 419 12.95 -10.72 -20.89
C GLY A 419 12.94 -10.26 -22.34
N GLU A 420 13.77 -10.84 -23.20
CA GLU A 420 13.76 -10.52 -24.65
C GLU A 420 12.45 -10.94 -25.32
N ALA A 421 11.96 -12.15 -25.02
CA ALA A 421 10.77 -12.71 -25.65
C ALA A 421 9.49 -11.91 -25.33
N TYR A 422 9.37 -11.39 -24.11
CA TYR A 422 8.18 -10.68 -23.65
C TYR A 422 8.38 -9.16 -23.50
N ARG A 423 9.56 -8.61 -23.80
CA ARG A 423 9.96 -7.23 -23.44
C ARG A 423 9.68 -6.92 -21.96
N MET A 424 10.16 -7.80 -21.10
CA MET A 424 9.97 -7.76 -19.66
C MET A 424 11.32 -7.54 -19.00
N THR A 425 11.55 -6.35 -18.44
CA THR A 425 12.87 -5.94 -17.96
C THR A 425 13.02 -6.05 -16.45
N ASN A 426 11.92 -6.16 -15.69
CA ASN A 426 11.97 -6.13 -14.24
C ASN A 426 10.91 -7.00 -13.54
N GLY A 427 11.03 -7.12 -12.22
CA GLY A 427 10.08 -7.79 -11.36
C GLY A 427 10.34 -7.53 -9.89
N ALA A 428 9.47 -8.03 -9.03
CA ALA A 428 9.56 -7.95 -7.58
C ALA A 428 9.00 -9.22 -6.94
N LEU A 429 9.51 -9.56 -5.76
CA LEU A 429 9.09 -10.70 -4.97
C LEU A 429 9.04 -10.34 -3.49
N VAL A 430 7.96 -10.70 -2.80
CA VAL A 430 7.83 -10.56 -1.34
C VAL A 430 7.42 -11.91 -0.76
N ALA A 431 8.09 -12.36 0.30
CA ALA A 431 7.77 -13.56 1.05
C ALA A 431 7.46 -13.20 2.52
N ILE A 432 6.31 -13.63 3.02
CA ILE A 432 5.80 -13.30 4.36
C ILE A 432 5.37 -14.57 5.09
N GLN A 433 5.78 -14.71 6.35
CA GLN A 433 5.31 -15.79 7.22
C GLN A 433 3.86 -15.53 7.68
N PRO A 434 2.91 -16.48 7.48
CA PRO A 434 1.49 -16.25 7.76
C PRO A 434 1.18 -15.86 9.21
N GLN A 435 1.74 -16.57 10.19
CA GLN A 435 1.36 -16.38 11.58
C GLN A 435 1.92 -15.07 12.18
N THR A 436 3.18 -14.75 11.90
CA THR A 436 3.88 -13.61 12.51
C THR A 436 3.76 -12.33 11.68
N GLY A 437 3.60 -12.43 10.36
CA GLY A 437 3.70 -11.31 9.44
C GLY A 437 5.15 -10.90 9.14
N GLU A 438 6.14 -11.68 9.58
CA GLU A 438 7.56 -11.46 9.28
C GLU A 438 7.81 -11.47 7.77
N ILE A 439 8.44 -10.41 7.26
CA ILE A 439 8.96 -10.34 5.89
C ILE A 439 10.28 -11.11 5.84
N LEU A 440 10.27 -12.27 5.22
CA LEU A 440 11.45 -13.15 5.12
C LEU A 440 12.33 -12.82 3.92
N ALA A 441 11.72 -12.32 2.84
CA ALA A 441 12.41 -11.82 1.65
C ALA A 441 11.63 -10.66 1.02
N MET A 442 12.35 -9.65 0.51
CA MET A 442 11.80 -8.54 -0.27
C MET A 442 12.80 -8.13 -1.35
N VAL A 443 12.44 -8.40 -2.59
CA VAL A 443 13.18 -8.00 -3.78
C VAL A 443 12.34 -6.97 -4.54
N GLY A 444 12.86 -5.75 -4.67
CA GLY A 444 12.16 -4.63 -5.29
C GLY A 444 12.47 -4.44 -6.78
N GLY A 445 13.47 -5.14 -7.30
CA GLY A 445 13.93 -5.04 -8.68
C GLY A 445 15.03 -6.07 -8.97
N VAL A 446 15.31 -6.32 -10.25
CA VAL A 446 16.32 -7.31 -10.70
C VAL A 446 17.75 -6.89 -10.38
N ASP A 447 18.05 -5.61 -10.56
CA ASP A 447 19.38 -5.04 -10.36
C ASP A 447 19.24 -3.66 -9.72
N PHE A 448 19.68 -3.53 -8.47
CA PHE A 448 19.60 -2.29 -7.71
C PHE A 448 20.54 -1.20 -8.27
N ASN A 449 21.65 -1.61 -8.88
CA ASN A 449 22.70 -0.72 -9.37
C ASN A 449 22.45 -0.25 -10.80
N GLN A 450 21.36 -0.70 -11.44
CA GLN A 450 20.94 -0.19 -12.73
C GLN A 450 20.49 1.29 -12.61
N GLU A 451 21.08 2.15 -13.44
CA GLU A 451 20.75 3.57 -13.53
C GLU A 451 19.24 3.80 -13.83
N ASP A 452 18.67 4.84 -13.21
CA ASP A 452 17.27 5.31 -13.33
C ASP A 452 16.13 4.36 -12.92
N ALA A 453 16.31 3.03 -12.96
CA ALA A 453 15.25 2.05 -12.71
C ALA A 453 15.53 1.09 -11.55
N GLY A 454 16.81 0.89 -11.18
CA GLY A 454 17.22 -0.13 -10.20
C GLY A 454 16.80 0.17 -8.77
N GLN A 455 16.88 1.43 -8.34
CA GLN A 455 16.51 1.83 -6.98
C GLN A 455 14.99 1.91 -6.75
N VAL A 456 14.18 1.82 -7.80
CA VAL A 456 12.72 1.81 -7.69
C VAL A 456 12.28 0.50 -7.04
N ASN A 457 11.78 0.57 -5.81
CA ASN A 457 11.28 -0.61 -5.11
C ASN A 457 9.85 -0.95 -5.59
N LEU A 458 9.73 -1.89 -6.52
CA LEU A 458 8.46 -2.34 -7.10
C LEU A 458 7.62 -3.18 -6.12
N SER A 459 8.18 -3.62 -5.00
CA SER A 459 7.40 -4.29 -3.95
C SER A 459 6.44 -3.34 -3.20
N VAL A 460 6.79 -2.05 -3.15
CA VAL A 460 6.01 -0.99 -2.50
C VAL A 460 5.45 0.06 -3.48
N SER A 461 5.83 -0.03 -4.76
CA SER A 461 5.30 0.83 -5.82
C SER A 461 3.85 0.46 -6.15
N LEU A 462 3.02 1.46 -6.43
CA LEU A 462 1.62 1.24 -6.77
C LEU A 462 1.50 0.76 -8.22
N ARG A 463 0.81 -0.36 -8.41
CA ARG A 463 0.56 -0.99 -9.72
C ARG A 463 -0.84 -1.58 -9.76
N GLN A 464 -1.42 -1.72 -10.94
CA GLN A 464 -2.74 -2.33 -11.07
C GLN A 464 -2.64 -3.85 -10.86
N PRO A 465 -3.30 -4.43 -9.84
CA PRO A 465 -3.21 -5.87 -9.53
C PRO A 465 -3.91 -6.75 -10.57
N GLY A 466 -4.81 -6.18 -11.36
CA GLY A 466 -5.65 -6.97 -12.26
C GLY A 466 -6.53 -7.96 -11.48
N SER A 467 -6.73 -9.17 -12.04
CA SER A 467 -7.56 -10.21 -11.42
C SER A 467 -7.04 -10.79 -10.09
N SER A 468 -5.82 -10.47 -9.64
CA SER A 468 -5.35 -10.89 -8.31
C SER A 468 -6.07 -10.17 -7.17
N PHE A 469 -6.81 -9.09 -7.47
CA PHE A 469 -7.68 -8.39 -6.51
C PHE A 469 -9.00 -9.11 -6.23
N LYS A 470 -9.46 -10.03 -7.11
CA LYS A 470 -10.75 -10.71 -6.98
C LYS A 470 -10.95 -11.40 -5.62
N PRO A 471 -9.98 -12.13 -5.04
CA PRO A 471 -10.14 -12.73 -3.72
C PRO A 471 -10.60 -11.75 -2.63
N VAL A 472 -10.18 -10.49 -2.67
CA VAL A 472 -10.66 -9.45 -1.73
C VAL A 472 -12.16 -9.15 -1.93
N LEU A 473 -12.61 -9.07 -3.18
CA LEU A 473 -14.04 -8.92 -3.52
C LEU A 473 -14.87 -10.12 -3.06
N TYR A 474 -14.41 -11.35 -3.36
CA TYR A 474 -15.13 -12.54 -2.95
C TYR A 474 -15.12 -12.71 -1.42
N ALA A 475 -14.03 -12.35 -0.75
CA ALA A 475 -13.96 -12.31 0.71
C ALA A 475 -15.00 -11.36 1.31
N ALA A 476 -15.16 -10.16 0.75
CA ALA A 476 -16.17 -9.20 1.19
C ALA A 476 -17.59 -9.78 1.05
N ALA A 477 -17.92 -10.36 -0.10
CA ALA A 477 -19.24 -10.92 -0.35
C ALA A 477 -19.55 -12.18 0.48
N LEU A 478 -18.58 -13.08 0.67
CA LEU A 478 -18.71 -14.25 1.54
C LEU A 478 -18.90 -13.83 3.00
N SER A 479 -18.15 -12.83 3.46
CA SER A 479 -18.24 -12.32 4.85
C SER A 479 -19.60 -11.71 5.19
N GLU A 480 -20.29 -11.12 4.20
CA GLU A 480 -21.64 -10.58 4.37
C GLU A 480 -22.75 -11.63 4.20
N ASN A 481 -22.37 -12.91 3.98
CA ASN A 481 -23.29 -13.98 3.63
C ASN A 481 -24.20 -13.56 2.46
N LEU A 482 -23.60 -13.03 1.39
CA LEU A 482 -24.28 -12.72 0.12
C LEU A 482 -24.14 -13.85 -0.90
N ILE A 483 -23.05 -14.61 -0.80
CA ILE A 483 -22.74 -15.75 -1.65
C ILE A 483 -22.16 -16.90 -0.82
N SER A 484 -22.14 -18.09 -1.42
CA SER A 484 -21.40 -19.28 -0.98
C SER A 484 -20.60 -19.83 -2.16
N PRO A 485 -19.66 -20.78 -1.96
CA PRO A 485 -18.95 -21.44 -3.06
C PRO A 485 -19.88 -22.08 -4.11
N ALA A 486 -21.07 -22.55 -3.70
CA ALA A 486 -22.10 -23.12 -4.57
C ALA A 486 -22.99 -22.09 -5.29
N THR A 487 -22.95 -20.81 -4.89
CA THR A 487 -23.79 -19.77 -5.51
C THR A 487 -23.51 -19.66 -7.00
N VAL A 488 -24.56 -19.64 -7.83
CA VAL A 488 -24.47 -19.48 -9.28
C VAL A 488 -24.44 -17.99 -9.66
N ILE A 489 -23.49 -17.62 -10.50
CA ILE A 489 -23.40 -16.30 -11.11
C ILE A 489 -23.49 -16.49 -12.62
N TRP A 490 -24.37 -15.74 -13.26
CA TRP A 490 -24.50 -15.80 -14.72
C TRP A 490 -23.32 -15.12 -15.39
N ASP A 491 -22.49 -15.89 -16.08
CA ASP A 491 -21.50 -15.40 -17.01
C ASP A 491 -22.13 -15.22 -18.40
N THR A 492 -22.77 -14.07 -18.61
CA THR A 492 -23.52 -13.74 -19.84
C THR A 492 -23.24 -12.32 -20.28
N PRO A 493 -23.41 -11.99 -21.58
CA PRO A 493 -23.29 -10.62 -22.08
C PRO A 493 -24.09 -9.65 -21.20
N THR A 494 -23.41 -8.61 -20.71
CA THR A 494 -23.96 -7.65 -19.77
C THR A 494 -23.38 -6.27 -20.05
N ALA A 495 -24.22 -5.24 -20.03
CA ALA A 495 -23.80 -3.85 -20.13
C ALA A 495 -24.29 -3.04 -18.92
N TYR A 496 -23.43 -2.14 -18.44
CA TYR A 496 -23.70 -1.20 -17.36
C TYR A 496 -23.63 0.23 -17.89
N PRO A 497 -24.63 1.08 -17.61
CA PRO A 497 -24.56 2.49 -17.99
C PRO A 497 -23.45 3.19 -17.18
N VAL A 498 -22.56 3.92 -17.85
CA VAL A 498 -21.46 4.68 -17.22
C VAL A 498 -21.56 6.20 -17.45
N GLY A 499 -22.72 6.67 -17.90
CA GLY A 499 -23.00 8.09 -18.17
C GLY A 499 -22.82 8.48 -19.64
N MET A 500 -23.41 9.62 -20.04
CA MET A 500 -23.35 10.19 -21.41
C MET A 500 -23.71 9.20 -22.54
N GLY A 501 -24.60 8.23 -22.28
CA GLY A 501 -24.98 7.21 -23.26
C GLY A 501 -23.92 6.13 -23.51
N HIS A 502 -22.82 6.11 -22.76
CA HIS A 502 -21.80 5.07 -22.83
C HIS A 502 -22.11 3.89 -21.91
N PHE A 503 -21.67 2.71 -22.33
CA PHE A 503 -21.86 1.46 -21.60
C PHE A 503 -20.53 0.77 -21.34
N TYR A 504 -20.33 0.32 -20.09
CA TYR A 504 -19.28 -0.62 -19.74
C TYR A 504 -19.77 -2.05 -19.96
N SER A 505 -19.14 -2.75 -20.89
CA SER A 505 -19.49 -4.14 -21.25
C SER A 505 -18.28 -5.05 -21.01
N PRO A 506 -18.14 -5.64 -19.80
CA PRO A 506 -17.01 -6.50 -19.49
C PRO A 506 -17.02 -7.77 -20.35
N ARG A 507 -15.83 -8.31 -20.63
CA ARG A 507 -15.63 -9.60 -21.31
C ARG A 507 -14.67 -10.46 -20.52
N ASN A 508 -14.82 -11.78 -20.63
CA ASN A 508 -13.84 -12.72 -20.14
C ASN A 508 -12.58 -12.70 -21.01
N TYR A 509 -11.49 -13.20 -20.45
CA TYR A 509 -10.18 -13.19 -21.09
C TYR A 509 -10.15 -14.06 -22.37
N ASP A 510 -10.80 -15.23 -22.32
CA ASP A 510 -11.04 -16.15 -23.44
C ASP A 510 -12.06 -15.62 -24.47
N ARG A 511 -12.68 -14.46 -24.20
CA ARG A 511 -13.72 -13.82 -25.02
C ARG A 511 -14.99 -14.65 -25.16
N THR A 512 -15.18 -15.69 -24.33
CA THR A 512 -16.38 -16.54 -24.29
C THR A 512 -17.22 -16.23 -23.06
N PHE A 513 -18.49 -16.65 -23.10
CA PHE A 513 -19.42 -16.58 -21.96
C PHE A 513 -19.79 -18.01 -21.57
N HIS A 514 -19.68 -18.35 -20.29
CA HIS A 514 -19.82 -19.72 -19.81
C HIS A 514 -21.21 -20.04 -19.25
N GLY A 515 -22.17 -19.11 -19.34
CA GLY A 515 -23.52 -19.31 -18.83
C GLY A 515 -23.56 -19.37 -17.30
N PRO A 516 -24.33 -20.26 -16.67
CA PRO A 516 -24.38 -20.37 -15.22
C PRO A 516 -23.09 -21.03 -14.69
N VAL A 517 -22.34 -20.32 -13.85
CA VAL A 517 -21.13 -20.84 -13.19
C VAL A 517 -21.22 -20.67 -11.68
N THR A 518 -20.70 -21.61 -10.89
CA THR A 518 -20.59 -21.42 -9.44
C THR A 518 -19.54 -20.37 -9.08
N VAL A 519 -19.63 -19.78 -7.90
CA VAL A 519 -18.58 -18.93 -7.31
C VAL A 519 -17.23 -19.61 -7.30
N ARG A 520 -17.18 -20.91 -6.94
CA ARG A 520 -15.96 -21.73 -7.05
C ARG A 520 -15.39 -21.68 -8.46
N THR A 521 -16.20 -22.01 -9.46
CA THR A 521 -15.77 -22.04 -10.86
C THR A 521 -15.34 -20.66 -11.35
N ALA A 522 -16.11 -19.62 -11.01
CA ALA A 522 -15.84 -18.25 -11.44
C ALA A 522 -14.54 -17.69 -10.86
N LEU A 523 -14.29 -17.89 -9.57
CA LEU A 523 -13.07 -17.42 -8.92
C LEU A 523 -11.85 -18.26 -9.33
N ALA A 524 -11.98 -19.60 -9.36
CA ALA A 524 -10.89 -20.51 -9.74
C ALA A 524 -10.42 -20.29 -11.18
N ASN A 525 -11.34 -20.05 -12.13
CA ASN A 525 -11.00 -19.73 -13.53
C ASN A 525 -10.82 -18.24 -13.77
N SER A 526 -10.98 -17.39 -12.74
CA SER A 526 -10.78 -15.96 -12.84
C SER A 526 -11.67 -15.27 -13.88
N TYR A 527 -12.93 -15.69 -14.03
CA TYR A 527 -13.87 -15.06 -14.97
C TYR A 527 -14.18 -13.61 -14.57
N ASN A 528 -14.26 -12.73 -15.56
CA ASN A 528 -14.38 -11.28 -15.35
C ASN A 528 -15.84 -10.86 -15.14
N VAL A 529 -16.74 -11.38 -15.96
CA VAL A 529 -18.15 -10.97 -15.95
C VAL A 529 -18.83 -11.34 -14.62
N PRO A 530 -18.64 -12.55 -14.04
CA PRO A 530 -19.15 -12.85 -12.70
C PRO A 530 -18.63 -11.91 -11.61
N ALA A 531 -17.35 -11.56 -11.64
CA ALA A 531 -16.75 -10.64 -10.67
C ALA A 531 -17.34 -9.23 -10.76
N VAL A 532 -17.55 -8.73 -11.99
CA VAL A 532 -18.20 -7.43 -12.21
C VAL A 532 -19.65 -7.44 -11.72
N LYS A 533 -20.39 -8.52 -11.98
CA LYS A 533 -21.77 -8.69 -11.47
C LYS A 533 -21.81 -8.70 -9.95
N LEU A 534 -20.87 -9.42 -9.32
CA LEU A 534 -20.75 -9.48 -7.87
C LEU A 534 -20.49 -8.10 -7.27
N LEU A 535 -19.57 -7.32 -7.85
CA LEU A 535 -19.31 -5.95 -7.40
C LEU A 535 -20.51 -5.03 -7.63
N ALA A 536 -21.24 -5.17 -8.75
CA ALA A 536 -22.46 -4.40 -8.98
C ALA A 536 -23.54 -4.67 -7.90
N SER A 537 -23.56 -5.87 -7.34
CA SER A 537 -24.44 -6.24 -6.22
C SER A 537 -23.90 -5.80 -4.85
N LEU A 538 -22.59 -5.89 -4.61
CA LEU A 538 -21.96 -5.54 -3.33
C LEU A 538 -21.81 -4.02 -3.15
N GLY A 539 -21.46 -3.30 -4.20
CA GLY A 539 -21.14 -1.88 -4.19
C GLY A 539 -19.67 -1.58 -3.84
N ASN A 540 -19.15 -0.47 -4.39
CA ASN A 540 -17.75 -0.07 -4.20
C ASN A 540 -17.42 0.35 -2.76
N GLU A 541 -18.35 0.95 -2.03
CA GLU A 541 -18.13 1.39 -0.65
C GLU A 541 -17.73 0.23 0.26
N ARG A 542 -18.49 -0.87 0.21
CA ARG A 542 -18.22 -2.07 1.00
C ARG A 542 -16.91 -2.74 0.59
N LEU A 543 -16.62 -2.81 -0.72
CA LEU A 543 -15.37 -3.36 -1.21
C LEU A 543 -14.15 -2.55 -0.76
N VAL A 544 -14.17 -1.22 -0.91
CA VAL A 544 -13.06 -0.35 -0.50
C VAL A 544 -12.88 -0.38 1.02
N SER A 545 -13.97 -0.37 1.79
CA SER A 545 -13.90 -0.53 3.26
C SER A 545 -13.23 -1.85 3.63
N LYS A 546 -13.69 -2.97 3.05
CA LYS A 546 -13.13 -4.28 3.33
C LYS A 546 -11.66 -4.39 2.88
N ALA A 547 -11.29 -3.80 1.74
CA ALA A 547 -9.90 -3.76 1.28
C ALA A 547 -8.98 -3.02 2.28
N LYS A 548 -9.43 -1.90 2.84
CA LYS A 548 -8.69 -1.18 3.89
C LYS A 548 -8.53 -2.01 5.16
N GLU A 549 -9.54 -2.79 5.55
CA GLU A 549 -9.44 -3.73 6.67
C GLU A 549 -8.40 -4.83 6.43
N PHE A 550 -8.18 -5.26 5.18
CA PHE A 550 -7.09 -6.15 4.77
C PHE A 550 -5.72 -5.46 4.65
N GLY A 551 -5.62 -4.18 5.03
CA GLY A 551 -4.37 -3.42 4.95
C GLY A 551 -4.07 -2.78 3.60
N ILE A 552 -5.01 -2.79 2.66
CA ILE A 552 -4.86 -2.10 1.36
C ILE A 552 -5.23 -0.62 1.55
N THR A 553 -4.22 0.20 1.83
CA THR A 553 -4.36 1.63 2.13
C THR A 553 -4.19 2.52 0.90
N SER A 554 -3.62 1.99 -0.17
CA SER A 554 -3.39 2.68 -1.44
C SER A 554 -4.66 3.13 -2.18
N LEU A 555 -5.82 2.55 -1.85
CA LEU A 555 -7.11 2.93 -2.44
C LEU A 555 -7.65 4.23 -1.80
N THR A 556 -7.06 5.36 -2.16
CA THR A 556 -7.31 6.68 -1.56
C THR A 556 -8.43 7.48 -2.20
N ARG A 557 -8.81 7.19 -3.45
CA ARG A 557 -9.91 7.89 -4.13
C ARG A 557 -11.27 7.55 -3.50
N GLU A 558 -12.26 8.43 -3.71
CA GLU A 558 -13.65 8.19 -3.33
C GLU A 558 -14.17 6.86 -3.90
N PRO A 559 -14.80 5.97 -3.08
CA PRO A 559 -15.21 4.63 -3.50
C PRO A 559 -16.06 4.60 -4.77
N GLY A 560 -17.00 5.51 -4.91
CA GLY A 560 -17.87 5.60 -6.11
C GLY A 560 -17.08 5.87 -7.40
N SER A 561 -15.91 6.51 -7.32
CA SER A 561 -15.14 6.93 -8.49
C SER A 561 -14.40 5.79 -9.19
N TYR A 562 -14.15 4.65 -8.52
CA TYR A 562 -13.43 3.53 -9.13
C TYR A 562 -14.24 2.80 -10.20
N GLY A 563 -15.57 2.93 -10.19
CA GLY A 563 -16.47 2.19 -11.09
C GLY A 563 -16.43 0.67 -10.88
N LEU A 564 -17.07 -0.08 -11.77
CA LEU A 564 -17.17 -1.54 -11.66
C LEU A 564 -15.90 -2.29 -12.11
N SER A 565 -14.97 -1.61 -12.78
CA SER A 565 -13.67 -2.16 -13.15
C SER A 565 -12.75 -2.39 -11.94
N LEU A 566 -13.07 -1.85 -10.76
CA LEU A 566 -12.38 -2.16 -9.51
C LEU A 566 -12.35 -3.68 -9.23
N SER A 567 -13.42 -4.40 -9.57
CA SER A 567 -13.50 -5.86 -9.46
C SER A 567 -12.41 -6.60 -10.26
N LEU A 568 -11.82 -5.92 -11.25
CA LEU A 568 -10.78 -6.41 -12.13
C LEU A 568 -9.43 -5.73 -11.86
N GLY A 569 -9.27 -5.03 -10.73
CA GLY A 569 -8.01 -4.44 -10.31
C GLY A 569 -7.68 -3.09 -10.96
N ALA A 570 -8.68 -2.27 -11.28
CA ALA A 570 -8.45 -0.92 -11.82
C ALA A 570 -7.88 0.09 -10.79
N GLY A 571 -7.95 -0.22 -9.49
CA GLY A 571 -7.29 0.54 -8.43
C GLY A 571 -5.87 0.02 -8.19
N GLU A 572 -4.90 0.92 -8.06
CA GLU A 572 -3.50 0.55 -7.87
C GLU A 572 -3.20 0.22 -6.41
N VAL A 573 -2.42 -0.85 -6.20
CA VAL A 573 -1.99 -1.35 -4.89
C VAL A 573 -0.52 -1.70 -4.94
N SER A 574 0.15 -1.74 -3.79
CA SER A 574 1.50 -2.30 -3.72
C SER A 574 1.48 -3.82 -3.62
N LEU A 575 2.58 -4.45 -4.04
CA LEU A 575 2.76 -5.90 -3.89
C LEU A 575 2.79 -6.32 -2.43
N LEU A 576 3.42 -5.55 -1.56
CA LEU A 576 3.44 -5.80 -0.13
C LEU A 576 2.02 -5.80 0.48
N GLU A 577 1.18 -4.81 0.16
CA GLU A 577 -0.21 -4.74 0.65
C GLU A 577 -1.03 -5.94 0.18
N LEU A 578 -0.99 -6.28 -1.11
CA LEU A 578 -1.77 -7.40 -1.62
C LEU A 578 -1.26 -8.75 -1.10
N THR A 579 0.05 -8.92 -0.94
CA THR A 579 0.63 -10.13 -0.35
C THR A 579 0.20 -10.28 1.12
N ASN A 580 0.17 -9.19 1.88
CA ASN A 580 -0.30 -9.22 3.27
C ASN A 580 -1.83 -9.43 3.38
N ALA A 581 -2.62 -8.98 2.39
CA ALA A 581 -4.03 -9.32 2.30
C ALA A 581 -4.23 -10.83 2.09
N PHE A 582 -3.43 -11.47 1.22
CA PHE A 582 -3.46 -12.93 1.05
C PHE A 582 -2.95 -13.68 2.29
N ARG A 583 -1.96 -13.12 2.98
CA ARG A 583 -1.51 -13.62 4.28
C ARG A 583 -2.65 -13.68 5.30
N THR A 584 -3.60 -12.75 5.26
CA THR A 584 -4.81 -12.83 6.11
C THR A 584 -5.65 -14.07 5.81
N PHE A 585 -5.72 -14.53 4.56
CA PHE A 585 -6.39 -15.80 4.21
C PHE A 585 -5.60 -17.01 4.71
N ALA A 586 -4.27 -17.00 4.54
CA ALA A 586 -3.37 -18.04 5.04
C ALA A 586 -3.36 -18.13 6.57
N ASN A 587 -3.59 -17.00 7.25
CA ASN A 587 -3.64 -16.85 8.70
C ASN A 587 -5.09 -16.84 9.21
N GLU A 588 -5.97 -17.67 8.62
CA GLU A 588 -7.30 -17.97 9.17
C GLU A 588 -8.21 -16.76 9.41
N GLY A 589 -8.03 -15.70 8.62
CA GLY A 589 -8.78 -14.45 8.69
C GLY A 589 -8.22 -13.41 9.65
N LEU A 590 -7.05 -13.64 10.25
CA LEU A 590 -6.35 -12.72 11.15
C LEU A 590 -5.33 -11.85 10.41
N TYR A 591 -5.52 -10.54 10.50
CA TYR A 591 -4.64 -9.54 9.90
C TYR A 591 -3.73 -8.91 10.96
N SER A 592 -2.49 -8.64 10.57
CA SER A 592 -1.62 -7.67 11.21
C SER A 592 -0.75 -6.96 10.15
N PRO A 593 -0.23 -5.76 10.40
CA PRO A 593 0.78 -5.14 9.55
C PRO A 593 2.01 -6.04 9.33
N PRO A 594 2.68 -5.97 8.17
CA PRO A 594 3.94 -6.69 7.94
C PRO A 594 5.01 -6.30 8.97
N GLN A 595 5.77 -7.28 9.46
CA GLN A 595 6.85 -7.10 10.42
C GLN A 595 8.20 -7.15 9.70
N PHE A 596 8.92 -6.03 9.75
CA PHE A 596 10.27 -5.90 9.16
C PHE A 596 11.39 -6.08 10.18
N ALA A 597 11.09 -6.05 11.48
CA ALA A 597 12.08 -6.17 12.54
C ALA A 597 11.61 -7.04 13.70
N MET A 598 12.53 -7.87 14.19
CA MET A 598 12.36 -8.71 15.37
C MET A 598 12.82 -7.98 16.63
N PHE A 599 13.90 -7.21 16.50
CA PHE A 599 14.48 -6.46 17.60
C PHE A 599 15.04 -5.13 17.10
N MET A 600 14.87 -4.10 17.92
CA MET A 600 15.28 -2.74 17.62
C MET A 600 15.65 -2.08 18.94
N VAL A 601 16.85 -1.52 19.02
CA VAL A 601 17.28 -0.72 20.16
C VAL A 601 18.04 0.51 19.72
N ASP A 602 17.72 1.68 20.28
CA ASP A 602 18.57 2.87 20.10
C ASP A 602 19.73 2.83 21.09
N ASP A 603 20.85 3.46 20.77
CA ASP A 603 22.02 3.49 21.65
C ASP A 603 21.78 4.14 23.02
N LEU A 604 20.64 4.80 23.20
CA LEU A 604 20.20 5.39 24.47
C LEU A 604 19.31 4.44 25.29
N GLY A 605 19.00 3.25 24.77
CA GLY A 605 18.18 2.22 25.43
C GLY A 605 16.70 2.57 25.60
N ARG A 606 16.22 3.64 24.95
CA ARG A 606 14.85 4.17 25.05
C ARG A 606 13.85 3.37 24.23
N TYR A 607 14.26 2.94 23.05
CA TYR A 607 13.45 2.06 22.21
C TYR A 607 13.96 0.64 22.39
N ARG A 608 13.13 -0.31 22.82
CA ARG A 608 13.54 -1.71 22.96
C ARG A 608 12.43 -2.63 22.48
N SER A 609 12.68 -3.27 21.34
CA SER A 609 11.76 -4.18 20.64
C SER A 609 10.47 -3.51 20.15
N PRO A 610 9.98 -3.84 18.96
CA PRO A 610 8.59 -3.49 18.64
C PRO A 610 7.66 -4.20 19.65
N PRO A 611 6.59 -3.55 20.16
CA PRO A 611 5.54 -4.24 20.90
C PRO A 611 4.93 -5.37 20.05
N PRO A 612 4.44 -6.45 20.69
CA PRO A 612 3.68 -7.48 19.99
C PRO A 612 2.56 -6.84 19.18
N VAL A 613 2.46 -7.21 17.90
CA VAL A 613 1.47 -6.62 17.02
C VAL A 613 0.15 -7.36 17.21
N GLU A 614 -0.85 -6.63 17.69
CA GLU A 614 -2.21 -7.14 17.87
C GLU A 614 -2.75 -7.60 16.52
N GLN A 615 -3.26 -8.83 16.49
CA GLN A 615 -3.92 -9.39 15.32
C GLN A 615 -5.41 -9.09 15.37
N LYS A 616 -5.95 -8.62 14.25
CA LYS A 616 -7.36 -8.29 14.09
C LYS A 616 -8.04 -9.32 13.19
N ARG A 617 -9.15 -9.91 13.66
CA ARG A 617 -9.99 -10.79 12.83
C ARG A 617 -10.79 -9.96 11.83
N ILE A 618 -10.48 -10.09 10.54
CA ILE A 618 -11.13 -9.34 9.44
C ILE A 618 -12.24 -10.15 8.79
N ILE A 619 -12.04 -11.46 8.69
CA ILE A 619 -13.02 -12.45 8.22
C ILE A 619 -13.02 -13.64 9.17
N SER A 620 -14.11 -14.42 9.18
CA SER A 620 -14.14 -15.65 9.96
C SER A 620 -13.19 -16.69 9.36
N GLU A 621 -12.72 -17.59 10.21
CA GLU A 621 -11.90 -18.74 9.81
C GLU A 621 -12.59 -19.56 8.69
N GLY A 622 -13.91 -19.76 8.79
CA GLY A 622 -14.66 -20.46 7.74
C GLY A 622 -14.69 -19.74 6.39
N VAL A 623 -14.74 -18.40 6.34
CA VAL A 623 -14.65 -17.65 5.08
C VAL A 623 -13.22 -17.70 4.52
N ALA A 624 -12.20 -17.60 5.39
CA ALA A 624 -10.81 -17.76 4.99
C ALA A 624 -10.58 -19.15 4.38
N PHE A 625 -11.08 -20.20 5.03
CA PHE A 625 -11.03 -21.57 4.53
C PHE A 625 -11.75 -21.72 3.17
N GLN A 626 -12.97 -21.21 3.00
CA GLN A 626 -13.69 -21.28 1.72
C GLN A 626 -12.90 -20.63 0.57
N LEU A 627 -12.26 -19.49 0.81
CA LEU A 627 -11.39 -18.85 -0.19
C LEU A 627 -10.17 -19.70 -0.50
N THR A 628 -9.47 -20.18 0.53
CA THR A 628 -8.30 -21.05 0.42
C THR A 628 -8.64 -22.33 -0.34
N ASP A 629 -9.80 -22.93 -0.07
CA ASP A 629 -10.26 -24.14 -0.72
C ASP A 629 -10.56 -23.94 -2.21
N ILE A 630 -11.24 -22.85 -2.58
CA ILE A 630 -11.46 -22.48 -3.99
C ILE A 630 -10.13 -22.20 -4.70
N LEU A 631 -9.23 -21.45 -4.05
CA LEU A 631 -7.95 -21.02 -4.61
C LEU A 631 -6.88 -22.12 -4.60
N SER A 632 -7.10 -23.26 -3.95
CA SER A 632 -6.21 -24.44 -3.95
C SER A 632 -6.73 -25.60 -4.82
N ASP A 633 -8.00 -25.55 -5.23
CA ASP A 633 -8.61 -26.54 -6.11
C ASP A 633 -8.10 -26.45 -7.57
N ASN A 634 -7.30 -27.44 -7.98
CA ASN A 634 -6.76 -27.53 -9.34
C ASN A 634 -7.79 -28.04 -10.35
N GLU A 635 -8.77 -28.84 -9.93
CA GLU A 635 -9.82 -29.31 -10.84
C GLU A 635 -10.77 -28.17 -11.20
N ALA A 636 -11.11 -27.30 -10.24
CA ALA A 636 -11.92 -26.13 -10.49
C ALA A 636 -11.26 -25.15 -11.47
N ARG A 637 -9.93 -24.96 -11.43
CA ARG A 637 -9.20 -24.02 -12.31
C ARG A 637 -8.78 -24.63 -13.67
N LYS A 638 -8.92 -25.94 -13.84
CA LYS A 638 -8.48 -26.67 -15.04
C LYS A 638 -9.02 -26.09 -16.36
N PRO A 639 -10.28 -25.60 -16.46
CA PRO A 639 -10.78 -25.01 -17.70
C PRO A 639 -9.92 -23.83 -18.21
N ALA A 640 -9.47 -22.94 -17.33
CA ALA A 640 -8.67 -21.78 -17.72
C ALA A 640 -7.15 -22.04 -17.72
N PHE A 641 -6.65 -22.87 -16.79
CA PHE A 641 -5.21 -23.01 -16.55
C PHE A 641 -4.62 -24.38 -16.97
N GLY A 642 -5.47 -25.33 -17.38
CA GLY A 642 -5.07 -26.69 -17.66
C GLY A 642 -4.73 -27.51 -16.41
N ALA A 643 -4.52 -28.82 -16.59
CA ALA A 643 -4.24 -29.74 -15.49
C ALA A 643 -2.84 -29.54 -14.86
N ASN A 644 -1.88 -29.07 -15.66
CA ASN A 644 -0.49 -28.85 -15.29
C ASN A 644 -0.21 -27.36 -15.04
N SER A 645 -1.11 -26.69 -14.32
CA SER A 645 -0.99 -25.27 -14.00
C SER A 645 0.25 -24.98 -13.15
N ARG A 646 0.95 -23.86 -13.42
CA ARG A 646 2.04 -23.34 -12.58
C ARG A 646 1.58 -22.93 -11.17
N LEU A 647 0.28 -22.84 -10.95
CA LEU A 647 -0.31 -22.58 -9.63
C LEU A 647 -0.41 -23.84 -8.76
N LYS A 648 -0.08 -25.01 -9.30
CA LYS A 648 -0.02 -26.28 -8.56
C LYS A 648 1.41 -26.50 -8.09
N LEU A 649 1.58 -26.70 -6.79
CA LEU A 649 2.86 -27.06 -6.17
C LEU A 649 2.89 -28.56 -5.79
N SER A 650 4.05 -29.03 -5.34
CA SER A 650 4.29 -30.33 -4.71
C SER A 650 3.63 -30.47 -3.32
N ARG A 651 3.17 -29.35 -2.75
CA ARG A 651 2.38 -29.26 -1.52
C ARG A 651 1.07 -28.49 -1.77
N PRO A 652 0.02 -28.69 -0.94
CA PRO A 652 -1.20 -27.89 -1.02
C PRO A 652 -0.89 -26.39 -0.97
N ALA A 653 -1.39 -25.66 -1.97
CA ALA A 653 -1.16 -24.23 -2.11
C ALA A 653 -2.38 -23.56 -2.75
N ALA A 654 -2.73 -22.39 -2.21
CA ALA A 654 -3.75 -21.52 -2.76
C ALA A 654 -3.08 -20.36 -3.50
N ALA A 655 -3.51 -20.06 -4.73
CA ALA A 655 -2.87 -19.00 -5.51
C ALA A 655 -3.82 -18.31 -6.48
N LYS A 656 -3.52 -17.06 -6.80
CA LYS A 656 -4.27 -16.25 -7.75
C LYS A 656 -3.36 -15.41 -8.64
N THR A 657 -3.62 -15.47 -9.94
CA THR A 657 -2.98 -14.63 -10.95
C THR A 657 -3.72 -13.30 -11.16
N GLY A 658 -2.98 -12.30 -11.61
CA GLY A 658 -3.47 -11.01 -12.07
C GLY A 658 -2.77 -10.57 -13.35
N THR A 659 -3.50 -9.89 -14.23
CA THR A 659 -3.01 -9.40 -15.53
C THR A 659 -3.77 -8.13 -15.87
N THR A 660 -3.05 -7.08 -16.25
CA THR A 660 -3.69 -5.86 -16.74
C THR A 660 -4.01 -5.97 -18.22
N THR A 661 -5.08 -5.31 -18.67
CA THR A 661 -5.57 -5.39 -20.06
C THR A 661 -4.58 -4.87 -21.09
N ASN A 662 -3.65 -4.01 -20.67
CA ASN A 662 -2.61 -3.44 -21.51
C ASN A 662 -1.25 -4.14 -21.33
N PHE A 663 -1.23 -5.33 -20.69
CA PHE A 663 -0.04 -6.15 -20.47
C PHE A 663 1.13 -5.42 -19.80
N LYS A 664 0.82 -4.48 -18.90
CA LYS A 664 1.85 -3.74 -18.14
C LYS A 664 2.28 -4.46 -16.89
N ASP A 665 1.36 -5.21 -16.28
CA ASP A 665 1.54 -5.79 -14.96
C ASP A 665 1.06 -7.24 -14.95
N ASN A 666 1.97 -8.11 -14.53
CA ASN A 666 1.71 -9.52 -14.29
C ASN A 666 1.91 -9.81 -12.81
N TRP A 667 0.92 -10.49 -12.22
CA TRP A 667 0.88 -10.77 -10.79
C TRP A 667 0.63 -12.24 -10.54
N THR A 668 1.26 -12.78 -9.51
CA THR A 668 0.82 -14.01 -8.85
C THR A 668 1.03 -13.85 -7.36
N VAL A 669 -0.03 -14.03 -6.58
CA VAL A 669 0.04 -14.07 -5.12
C VAL A 669 -0.53 -15.41 -4.69
N GLY A 670 0.20 -16.12 -3.86
CA GLY A 670 -0.20 -17.43 -3.39
C GLY A 670 0.48 -17.82 -2.09
N PHE A 671 -0.04 -18.85 -1.45
CA PHE A 671 0.40 -19.27 -0.15
C PHE A 671 0.22 -20.77 0.07
N THR A 672 1.06 -21.31 0.94
CA THR A 672 0.83 -22.55 1.68
C THR A 672 0.40 -22.20 3.10
N LYS A 673 0.20 -23.19 3.96
CA LYS A 673 -0.03 -22.97 5.40
C LYS A 673 1.12 -22.22 6.10
N TYR A 674 2.33 -22.29 5.54
CA TYR A 674 3.56 -21.84 6.22
C TYR A 674 4.24 -20.64 5.56
N LEU A 675 3.90 -20.31 4.31
CA LEU A 675 4.51 -19.20 3.58
C LEU A 675 3.53 -18.57 2.59
N VAL A 676 3.50 -17.24 2.56
CA VAL A 676 2.82 -16.45 1.53
C VAL A 676 3.87 -15.76 0.67
N ALA A 677 3.75 -15.88 -0.65
CA ALA A 677 4.62 -15.19 -1.59
C ALA A 677 3.81 -14.45 -2.65
N GLY A 678 4.22 -13.21 -2.90
CA GLY A 678 3.72 -12.38 -3.99
C GLY A 678 4.82 -12.09 -4.99
N VAL A 679 4.49 -12.18 -6.28
CA VAL A 679 5.37 -11.87 -7.40
C VAL A 679 4.68 -10.88 -8.33
N TRP A 680 5.42 -9.83 -8.70
CA TRP A 680 5.09 -8.93 -9.80
C TRP A 680 6.19 -9.00 -10.86
N THR A 681 5.81 -8.96 -12.14
CA THR A 681 6.76 -8.84 -13.25
C THR A 681 6.23 -7.83 -14.28
N GLY A 682 7.11 -7.01 -14.83
CA GLY A 682 6.76 -5.93 -15.75
C GLY A 682 7.93 -5.01 -16.03
N ASN A 683 7.65 -3.80 -16.50
CA ASN A 683 8.68 -2.79 -16.78
C ASN A 683 8.54 -1.62 -15.79
N SER A 684 9.65 -1.16 -15.20
CA SER A 684 9.65 -0.08 -14.19
C SER A 684 9.01 1.21 -14.71
N ASP A 685 9.17 1.52 -16.00
CA ASP A 685 8.58 2.69 -16.66
C ASP A 685 7.10 2.51 -17.05
N GLY A 686 6.52 1.32 -16.83
CA GLY A 686 5.15 1.01 -17.20
C GLY A 686 4.91 0.84 -18.70
N THR A 687 5.95 0.62 -19.50
CA THR A 687 5.83 0.20 -20.89
C THR A 687 5.18 -1.20 -21.00
N PRO A 688 4.26 -1.44 -21.95
CA PRO A 688 3.63 -2.75 -22.13
C PRO A 688 4.62 -3.88 -22.50
N MET A 689 4.39 -5.07 -21.94
CA MET A 689 5.00 -6.32 -22.38
C MET A 689 4.30 -6.88 -23.63
N TRP A 690 4.94 -7.85 -24.29
CA TRP A 690 4.40 -8.55 -25.46
C TRP A 690 3.57 -9.77 -25.09
N GLY A 691 2.24 -9.64 -25.14
CA GLY A 691 1.30 -10.78 -25.11
C GLY A 691 1.38 -11.67 -23.87
N ASN A 692 2.01 -11.21 -22.79
CA ASN A 692 2.34 -12.02 -21.63
C ASN A 692 1.27 -11.88 -20.54
N SER A 693 0.60 -12.98 -20.19
CA SER A 693 -0.36 -13.00 -19.08
C SER A 693 0.32 -13.25 -17.73
N GLY A 694 -0.37 -12.98 -16.64
CA GLY A 694 0.13 -13.25 -15.27
C GLY A 694 0.46 -14.73 -15.05
N ALA A 695 -0.24 -15.63 -15.76
CA ALA A 695 0.01 -17.07 -15.73
C ALA A 695 1.31 -17.47 -16.47
N ALA A 696 1.76 -16.67 -17.45
CA ALA A 696 2.98 -16.91 -18.21
C ALA A 696 4.16 -16.05 -17.72
N GLY A 697 3.90 -14.90 -17.07
CA GLY A 697 4.91 -13.98 -16.55
C GLY A 697 5.26 -14.22 -15.09
N ALA A 698 4.32 -13.99 -14.16
CA ALA A 698 4.60 -14.03 -12.73
C ALA A 698 4.47 -15.43 -12.11
N ALA A 699 3.52 -16.25 -12.60
CA ALA A 699 3.24 -17.57 -12.01
C ALA A 699 4.41 -18.57 -12.08
N PRO A 700 5.21 -18.64 -13.17
CA PRO A 700 6.37 -19.53 -13.19
C PRO A 700 7.44 -19.14 -12.18
N LEU A 701 7.70 -17.85 -11.99
CA LEU A 701 8.64 -17.35 -10.98
C LEU A 701 8.13 -17.66 -9.56
N TRP A 702 6.85 -17.39 -9.28
CA TRP A 702 6.23 -17.77 -8.01
C TRP A 702 6.35 -19.28 -7.73
N HIS A 703 6.06 -20.10 -8.74
CA HIS A 703 6.16 -21.56 -8.65
C HIS A 703 7.59 -22.01 -8.29
N ASN A 704 8.60 -21.55 -9.03
CA ASN A 704 9.98 -21.96 -8.80
C ASN A 704 10.47 -21.55 -7.41
N PHE A 705 10.18 -20.32 -6.99
CA PHE A 705 10.55 -19.84 -5.65
C PHE A 705 9.90 -20.69 -4.55
N MET A 706 8.59 -20.95 -4.65
CA MET A 706 7.89 -21.74 -3.65
C MET A 706 8.38 -23.20 -3.62
N GLU A 707 8.62 -23.83 -4.78
CA GLU A 707 9.17 -25.19 -4.84
C GLU A 707 10.59 -25.26 -4.27
N ALA A 708 11.43 -24.25 -4.53
CA ALA A 708 12.78 -24.19 -3.97
C ALA A 708 12.73 -24.09 -2.44
N VAL A 709 11.84 -23.26 -1.88
CA VAL A 709 11.62 -23.19 -0.43
C VAL A 709 11.08 -24.51 0.15
N ILE A 710 10.15 -25.17 -0.55
CA ILE A 710 9.60 -26.47 -0.12
C ILE A 710 10.68 -27.57 -0.16
N ALA A 711 11.59 -27.53 -1.13
CA ALA A 711 12.64 -28.53 -1.26
C ALA A 711 13.77 -28.35 -0.23
N ASP A 712 14.05 -27.12 0.20
CA ASP A 712 15.11 -26.81 1.15
C ASP A 712 14.71 -27.10 2.60
N LYS A 713 15.51 -27.90 3.32
CA LYS A 713 15.22 -28.27 4.71
C LYS A 713 15.37 -27.07 5.66
N GLY A 714 16.40 -26.26 5.49
CA GLY A 714 16.67 -25.10 6.36
C GLY A 714 15.56 -24.05 6.22
N MET A 715 15.08 -23.81 4.99
CA MET A 715 13.97 -22.90 4.77
C MET A 715 12.64 -23.44 5.30
N ARG A 716 12.41 -24.77 5.25
CA ARG A 716 11.24 -25.37 5.91
C ARG A 716 11.29 -25.24 7.42
N GLU A 717 12.45 -25.46 8.04
CA GLU A 717 12.65 -25.23 9.48
C GLU A 717 12.41 -23.75 9.84
N LEU A 718 12.93 -22.81 9.05
CA LEU A 718 12.72 -21.37 9.22
C LEU A 718 11.24 -20.98 9.24
N ILE A 719 10.44 -21.50 8.31
CA ILE A 719 9.01 -21.18 8.22
C ILE A 719 8.14 -22.04 9.16
N GLY A 720 8.75 -22.96 9.93
CA GLY A 720 8.05 -23.88 10.82
C GLY A 720 7.24 -24.96 10.10
N ALA A 721 7.62 -25.30 8.86
CA ALA A 721 6.92 -26.30 8.06
C ALA A 721 7.44 -27.73 8.35
N PRO A 722 6.54 -28.71 8.58
CA PRO A 722 6.91 -30.07 8.89
C PRO A 722 7.41 -30.84 7.66
N ASP A 723 8.18 -31.91 7.90
CA ASP A 723 8.57 -32.89 6.88
C ASP A 723 7.37 -33.70 6.35
N ASP A 724 6.40 -34.00 7.22
CA ASP A 724 5.21 -34.79 6.85
C ASP A 724 4.32 -34.01 5.85
N PRO A 725 4.16 -34.51 4.61
CA PRO A 725 3.30 -33.87 3.60
C PRO A 725 1.84 -33.71 4.02
N ASN A 726 1.32 -34.57 4.91
CA ASN A 726 -0.08 -34.54 5.32
C ASN A 726 -0.41 -33.30 6.16
N LEU A 727 0.58 -32.78 6.89
CA LEU A 727 0.42 -31.59 7.73
C LEU A 727 0.39 -30.27 6.93
N TRP A 728 0.65 -30.34 5.62
CA TRP A 728 0.50 -29.19 4.72
C TRP A 728 -0.93 -28.97 4.22
N ALA A 729 -1.84 -29.91 4.50
CA ALA A 729 -3.25 -29.72 4.18
C ALA A 729 -3.84 -28.53 4.96
N PHE A 730 -4.79 -27.84 4.34
CA PHE A 730 -5.56 -26.80 5.01
C PHE A 730 -6.63 -27.44 5.88
N ASP A 731 -6.64 -27.10 7.17
CA ASP A 731 -7.58 -27.66 8.12
C ASP A 731 -9.00 -27.12 7.86
N VAL A 732 -10.00 -28.00 7.95
CA VAL A 732 -11.42 -27.60 7.84
C VAL A 732 -11.89 -27.10 9.21
N PRO A 733 -12.28 -25.83 9.36
CA PRO A 733 -12.74 -25.30 10.64
C PRO A 733 -14.06 -25.94 11.10
N ASP A 734 -14.28 -26.04 12.42
CA ASP A 734 -15.56 -26.49 13.00
C ASP A 734 -16.76 -25.63 12.54
N SER A 735 -16.49 -24.39 12.14
CA SER A 735 -17.48 -23.46 11.60
C SER A 735 -17.86 -23.72 10.14
N VAL A 736 -17.32 -24.77 9.52
CA VAL A 736 -17.56 -25.16 8.13
C VAL A 736 -18.15 -26.56 8.06
N VAL A 737 -19.20 -26.72 7.26
CA VAL A 737 -19.88 -27.99 7.02
C VAL A 737 -19.81 -28.31 5.53
N GLN A 738 -19.42 -29.54 5.20
CA GLN A 738 -19.50 -30.05 3.83
C GLN A 738 -20.87 -30.68 3.59
N LEU A 739 -21.55 -30.24 2.52
CA LEU A 739 -22.84 -30.80 2.12
C LEU A 739 -22.77 -31.28 0.66
N PRO A 740 -23.48 -32.34 0.26
CA PRO A 740 -23.49 -32.84 -1.11
C PRO A 740 -24.23 -31.93 -2.11
N ASP A 741 -24.73 -30.78 -1.65
CA ASP A 741 -25.57 -29.87 -2.41
C ASP A 741 -24.80 -29.18 -3.55
N CYS A 742 -25.28 -29.40 -4.77
CA CYS A 742 -24.81 -28.73 -5.96
C CYS A 742 -26.02 -28.32 -6.82
N PRO A 743 -26.06 -27.08 -7.36
CA PRO A 743 -27.08 -26.71 -8.33
C PRO A 743 -27.14 -27.69 -9.50
N PRO A 744 -28.35 -28.11 -9.93
CA PRO A 744 -28.52 -28.93 -11.13
C PRO A 744 -27.85 -28.26 -12.34
N ALA A 745 -27.21 -29.06 -13.20
CA ALA A 745 -26.53 -28.63 -14.43
C ALA A 745 -25.27 -27.76 -14.27
N VAL A 746 -24.75 -27.55 -13.05
CA VAL A 746 -23.44 -26.90 -12.84
C VAL A 746 -22.46 -27.88 -12.18
N ARG A 747 -21.17 -27.77 -12.50
CA ARG A 747 -20.12 -28.61 -11.92
C ARG A 747 -19.67 -28.02 -10.57
N CYS A 748 -19.87 -28.77 -9.48
CA CYS A 748 -19.31 -28.44 -8.17
C CYS A 748 -18.10 -29.32 -7.83
N ARG A 749 -17.51 -29.04 -6.67
CA ARG A 749 -16.47 -29.87 -6.06
C ARG A 749 -16.92 -31.33 -5.91
N THR A 750 -16.01 -32.26 -6.22
CA THR A 750 -16.23 -33.69 -5.97
C THR A 750 -16.36 -33.97 -4.47
N GLY A 751 -17.42 -34.65 -4.06
CA GLY A 751 -17.70 -34.95 -2.65
C GLY A 751 -18.54 -33.91 -1.91
N GLY A 752 -19.03 -32.88 -2.61
CA GLY A 752 -19.87 -31.83 -2.02
C GLY A 752 -19.12 -30.54 -1.74
N GLU A 753 -19.87 -29.49 -1.43
CA GLU A 753 -19.40 -28.11 -1.30
C GLU A 753 -19.35 -27.67 0.18
N TYR A 754 -18.46 -26.72 0.48
CA TYR A 754 -18.27 -26.23 1.85
C TYR A 754 -19.08 -24.97 2.13
N PHE A 755 -19.82 -24.99 3.25
CA PHE A 755 -20.67 -23.89 3.71
C PHE A 755 -20.29 -23.50 5.13
N THR A 756 -20.28 -22.20 5.43
CA THR A 756 -20.12 -21.75 6.82
C THR A 756 -21.42 -21.98 7.59
N SER A 757 -21.30 -22.28 8.88
CA SER A 757 -22.46 -22.41 9.78
C SER A 757 -23.31 -21.14 9.79
N SER A 758 -22.71 -19.95 9.63
CA SER A 758 -23.45 -18.69 9.56
C SER A 758 -24.26 -18.58 8.25
N TRP A 759 -23.70 -18.99 7.11
CA TRP A 759 -24.43 -19.08 5.84
C TRP A 759 -25.62 -20.02 5.95
N LEU A 760 -25.40 -21.22 6.49
CA LEU A 760 -26.46 -22.22 6.69
C LEU A 760 -27.55 -21.68 7.60
N SER A 761 -27.20 -21.00 8.70
CA SER A 761 -28.20 -20.43 9.60
C SER A 761 -29.06 -19.35 8.94
N LYS A 762 -28.47 -18.50 8.10
CA LYS A 762 -29.17 -17.40 7.40
C LYS A 762 -30.07 -17.89 6.26
N THR A 763 -29.77 -19.05 5.67
CA THR A 763 -30.47 -19.58 4.48
C THR A 763 -31.50 -20.67 4.79
N ARG A 764 -31.56 -21.17 6.03
CA ARG A 764 -32.59 -22.11 6.52
C ARG A 764 -34.00 -21.52 6.36
N GLY A 765 -34.66 -21.88 5.26
CA GLY A 765 -36.03 -21.46 4.92
C GLY A 765 -36.25 -21.21 3.42
N ASN A 766 -35.21 -20.81 2.69
CA ASN A 766 -35.30 -20.50 1.26
C ASN A 766 -34.59 -21.56 0.36
N GLY A 767 -34.08 -22.65 0.97
CA GLY A 767 -33.19 -23.64 0.36
C GLY A 767 -31.70 -23.32 0.55
N LEU A 768 -30.81 -24.30 0.59
CA LEU A 768 -29.34 -24.06 0.64
C LEU A 768 -28.82 -23.36 -0.62
N LEU A 769 -29.66 -23.42 -1.67
CA LEU A 769 -29.55 -22.72 -2.94
C LEU A 769 -30.41 -21.44 -3.02
N ALA A 770 -30.99 -20.98 -1.91
CA ALA A 770 -31.74 -19.73 -1.81
C ALA A 770 -30.94 -18.55 -2.34
N GLY A 771 -31.44 -17.83 -3.34
CA GLY A 771 -30.71 -16.68 -3.88
C GLY A 771 -29.42 -17.07 -4.60
N THR A 772 -29.31 -18.34 -5.05
CA THR A 772 -28.19 -18.86 -5.86
C THR A 772 -27.97 -18.14 -7.15
N VAL A 773 -28.77 -17.15 -7.51
CA VAL A 773 -28.63 -16.47 -8.77
C VAL A 773 -28.34 -14.99 -8.53
N VAL A 774 -27.08 -14.60 -8.67
CA VAL A 774 -26.73 -13.18 -8.79
C VAL A 774 -27.10 -12.71 -10.20
N THR A 775 -28.37 -12.32 -10.39
CA THR A 775 -28.83 -11.57 -11.57
C THR A 775 -28.60 -10.08 -11.33
N GLY A 776 -27.43 -9.55 -11.71
CA GLY A 776 -27.25 -8.09 -11.73
C GLY A 776 -28.30 -7.43 -12.63
N ARG A 777 -28.74 -6.19 -12.31
CA ARG A 777 -29.51 -5.36 -13.25
C ARG A 777 -28.67 -5.18 -14.52
N SER A 778 -29.04 -5.84 -15.61
CA SER A 778 -28.33 -5.79 -16.89
C SER A 778 -29.26 -5.33 -18.00
N LEU A 779 -28.84 -4.32 -18.77
CA LEU A 779 -29.46 -4.05 -20.07
C LEU A 779 -28.93 -5.10 -21.07
N PRO A 780 -29.80 -5.78 -21.84
CA PRO A 780 -29.35 -6.61 -22.96
C PRO A 780 -28.55 -5.76 -23.95
N THR A 781 -27.43 -6.28 -24.46
CA THR A 781 -26.66 -5.62 -25.54
C THR A 781 -27.28 -5.97 -26.88
N HIS A 782 -27.91 -5.01 -27.57
CA HIS A 782 -28.35 -5.18 -28.95
C HIS A 782 -27.14 -5.29 -29.89
N PHE A 783 -26.96 -6.46 -30.52
CA PHE A 783 -26.11 -6.61 -31.71
C PHE A 783 -26.97 -6.47 -32.97
N ALA A 784 -26.48 -5.72 -33.96
CA ALA A 784 -27.14 -5.56 -35.26
C ALA A 784 -27.11 -6.87 -36.07
N ARG A 785 -28.18 -7.09 -36.85
CA ARG A 785 -28.56 -8.28 -37.64
C ARG A 785 -27.42 -9.13 -38.23
N SER A 786 -27.48 -10.45 -37.98
CA SER A 786 -27.07 -11.51 -38.93
C SER A 786 -28.01 -12.72 -38.76
N ALA A 787 -28.18 -13.53 -39.80
CA ALA A 787 -29.40 -14.27 -40.10
C ALA A 787 -29.63 -15.64 -39.42
N ASP A 788 -28.96 -15.98 -38.32
CA ASP A 788 -29.09 -17.32 -37.70
C ASP A 788 -29.28 -17.21 -36.19
N PHE A 789 -30.52 -17.30 -35.69
CA PHE A 789 -30.81 -17.35 -34.25
C PHE A 789 -31.95 -18.33 -33.95
N GLU A 790 -31.69 -19.35 -33.11
CA GLU A 790 -32.73 -20.20 -32.51
C GLU A 790 -33.07 -19.73 -31.08
N ASP A 791 -34.37 -19.67 -30.76
CA ASP A 791 -34.92 -19.23 -29.46
C ASP A 791 -34.85 -20.35 -28.40
N LEU A 792 -34.27 -20.05 -27.22
CA LEU A 792 -34.06 -21.05 -26.16
C LEU A 792 -35.21 -21.06 -25.14
N SER A 793 -36.16 -21.97 -25.36
CA SER A 793 -37.15 -22.42 -24.37
C SER A 793 -36.68 -23.73 -23.75
N TYR A 794 -36.62 -23.85 -22.42
CA TYR A 794 -36.29 -25.14 -21.79
C TYR A 794 -37.33 -25.57 -20.76
N CYS A 795 -37.59 -26.88 -20.71
CA CYS A 795 -38.35 -27.54 -19.66
C CYS A 795 -37.41 -28.03 -18.58
N ILE A 796 -37.70 -27.69 -17.33
CA ILE A 796 -36.99 -28.18 -16.15
C ILE A 796 -37.96 -29.05 -15.38
N VAL A 797 -37.52 -30.24 -15.00
CA VAL A 797 -38.29 -31.11 -14.09
C VAL A 797 -38.26 -30.45 -12.71
N ASP A 798 -39.41 -30.05 -12.18
CA ASP A 798 -39.52 -29.49 -10.81
C ASP A 798 -39.83 -30.62 -9.84
N GLU A 799 -38.79 -31.17 -9.21
CA GLU A 799 -38.94 -32.26 -8.24
C GLU A 799 -39.52 -31.79 -6.88
N THR A 800 -39.73 -30.48 -6.68
CA THR A 800 -40.17 -29.93 -5.38
C THR A 800 -41.68 -29.97 -5.13
N ILE A 801 -42.49 -30.35 -6.14
CA ILE A 801 -43.96 -30.38 -6.04
C ILE A 801 -44.49 -31.75 -5.57
N GLY A 802 -43.63 -32.66 -5.11
CA GLY A 802 -44.05 -33.82 -4.33
C GLY A 802 -44.39 -33.51 -2.87
N ALA A 803 -44.11 -32.29 -2.39
CA ALA A 803 -44.06 -32.00 -0.95
C ALA A 803 -44.84 -30.75 -0.50
N VAL A 804 -45.80 -30.25 -1.31
CA VAL A 804 -46.68 -29.14 -0.92
C VAL A 804 -48.14 -29.54 -1.04
N ASN A 805 -48.52 -30.55 -0.25
CA ASN A 805 -49.82 -30.67 0.42
C ASN A 805 -49.70 -31.93 1.30
N GLY A 806 -50.04 -31.81 2.59
CA GLY A 806 -49.85 -32.86 3.61
C GLY A 806 -50.72 -34.11 3.43
N GLY A 807 -50.61 -34.79 2.29
CA GLY A 807 -51.24 -36.08 1.99
C GLY A 807 -50.49 -36.75 0.84
N ARG A 808 -50.10 -38.02 1.02
CA ARG A 808 -49.45 -38.82 -0.02
C ARG A 808 -50.34 -38.87 -1.28
N THR A 809 -49.92 -38.21 -2.36
CA THR A 809 -50.36 -38.51 -3.71
C THR A 809 -49.14 -38.87 -4.57
N ASN A 810 -49.18 -40.04 -5.20
CA ASN A 810 -48.21 -40.49 -6.22
C ASN A 810 -48.42 -39.68 -7.51
N THR A 811 -48.01 -38.42 -7.53
CA THR A 811 -47.94 -37.63 -8.78
C THR A 811 -46.50 -37.61 -9.28
N ALA A 812 -46.31 -37.99 -10.54
CA ALA A 812 -45.02 -37.93 -11.23
C ALA A 812 -44.47 -36.49 -11.21
N PRO A 813 -43.13 -36.29 -11.25
CA PRO A 813 -42.55 -34.96 -11.21
C PRO A 813 -43.06 -34.11 -12.39
N GLU A 814 -43.66 -32.96 -12.08
CA GLU A 814 -44.19 -32.03 -13.09
C GLU A 814 -43.04 -31.20 -13.68
N THR A 815 -42.90 -31.23 -15.00
CA THR A 815 -41.96 -30.37 -15.74
C THR A 815 -42.50 -28.96 -15.83
N ARG A 816 -41.78 -27.96 -15.31
CA ARG A 816 -42.09 -26.54 -15.49
C ARG A 816 -41.24 -25.90 -16.58
N SER A 817 -41.85 -24.97 -17.29
CA SER A 817 -41.22 -24.23 -18.38
C SER A 817 -40.52 -22.99 -17.86
N LEU A 818 -39.24 -22.83 -18.24
CA LEU A 818 -38.44 -21.65 -17.93
C LEU A 818 -38.04 -21.00 -19.25
N LEU A 819 -38.71 -19.90 -19.58
CA LEU A 819 -38.49 -19.22 -20.85
C LEU A 819 -37.43 -18.12 -20.68
N ARG A 820 -36.40 -18.17 -21.52
CA ARG A 820 -35.46 -17.07 -21.73
C ARG A 820 -35.43 -16.70 -23.21
N ILE A 821 -36.20 -15.69 -23.59
CA ILE A 821 -36.07 -15.10 -24.92
C ILE A 821 -34.92 -14.11 -24.89
N SER A 822 -33.71 -14.57 -25.20
CA SER A 822 -32.64 -13.68 -25.67
C SER A 822 -31.75 -14.45 -26.64
N SER A 823 -31.65 -13.92 -27.86
CA SER A 823 -30.76 -14.39 -28.92
C SER A 823 -29.31 -14.53 -28.42
N TRP A 824 -28.63 -15.57 -28.92
CA TRP A 824 -27.22 -15.97 -28.74
C TRP A 824 -26.92 -17.09 -27.74
N VAL A 825 -26.78 -18.32 -28.25
CA VAL A 825 -25.70 -19.26 -27.85
C VAL A 825 -25.20 -20.00 -29.09
N GLY A 826 -23.97 -19.69 -29.51
CA GLY A 826 -23.20 -20.54 -30.43
C GLY A 826 -22.40 -21.55 -29.60
N LEU A 827 -22.83 -22.81 -29.60
CA LEU A 827 -22.01 -23.94 -29.16
C LEU A 827 -21.36 -24.57 -30.39
N ALA A 828 -20.06 -24.33 -30.57
CA ALA A 828 -19.23 -25.28 -31.32
C ALA A 828 -18.83 -26.39 -30.34
N PHE A 829 -19.42 -27.57 -30.48
CA PHE A 829 -18.95 -28.76 -29.76
C PHE A 829 -17.53 -29.09 -30.23
N PRO A 830 -16.54 -29.29 -29.33
CA PRO A 830 -15.27 -29.88 -29.73
C PRO A 830 -15.50 -31.33 -30.17
N PRO A 831 -14.87 -31.80 -31.26
CA PRO A 831 -15.05 -33.16 -31.74
C PRO A 831 -14.38 -34.13 -30.76
N GLY A 832 -15.16 -35.03 -30.15
CA GLY A 832 -14.61 -36.17 -29.39
C GLY A 832 -15.29 -36.58 -28.08
N TYR A 833 -16.31 -35.87 -27.59
CA TYR A 833 -17.07 -36.32 -26.41
C TYR A 833 -18.39 -37.00 -26.82
N SER A 834 -18.38 -38.33 -26.86
CA SER A 834 -19.59 -39.14 -26.95
C SER A 834 -20.39 -39.03 -25.65
N THR A 835 -21.63 -38.58 -25.80
CA THR A 835 -22.78 -38.61 -24.89
C THR A 835 -22.72 -39.68 -23.78
N VAL A 836 -22.63 -39.25 -22.52
CA VAL A 836 -23.19 -40.00 -21.39
C VAL A 836 -24.05 -39.05 -20.56
N GLY A 837 -25.36 -39.24 -20.68
CA GLY A 837 -26.42 -38.40 -20.15
C GLY A 837 -27.51 -38.33 -21.22
N ARG A 838 -28.68 -38.94 -20.96
CA ARG A 838 -29.78 -39.04 -21.93
C ARG A 838 -30.05 -37.67 -22.59
N PRO A 839 -30.35 -37.62 -23.90
CA PRO A 839 -30.86 -36.39 -24.51
C PRO A 839 -32.10 -35.94 -23.73
N LEU A 840 -32.12 -34.67 -23.32
CA LEU A 840 -33.37 -34.02 -22.92
C LEU A 840 -34.33 -34.19 -24.10
N ALA A 841 -35.46 -34.85 -23.87
CA ALA A 841 -36.41 -35.10 -24.95
C ALA A 841 -36.87 -33.76 -25.54
N PRO A 842 -36.84 -33.58 -26.88
CA PRO A 842 -37.55 -32.46 -27.49
C PRO A 842 -39.01 -32.53 -27.06
N MET A 843 -39.59 -31.38 -26.70
CA MET A 843 -41.02 -31.30 -26.35
C MET A 843 -41.84 -31.86 -27.53
N PRO A 844 -42.93 -32.60 -27.28
CA PRO A 844 -43.79 -33.09 -28.35
C PRO A 844 -44.30 -31.91 -29.18
N GLU A 845 -43.88 -31.88 -30.44
CA GLU A 845 -44.40 -30.96 -31.44
C GLU A 845 -45.82 -31.44 -31.79
N ILE A 846 -46.78 -30.52 -31.86
CA ILE A 846 -48.07 -30.84 -32.46
C ILE A 846 -47.78 -31.08 -33.94
N LYS A 847 -47.66 -32.34 -34.33
CA LYS A 847 -47.63 -32.72 -35.74
C LYS A 847 -49.01 -32.41 -36.30
N VAL A 848 -49.06 -31.48 -37.23
CA VAL A 848 -50.18 -31.39 -38.16
C VAL A 848 -50.12 -32.66 -38.99
N ASP A 849 -51.14 -33.50 -38.91
CA ASP A 849 -51.29 -34.63 -39.85
C ASP A 849 -51.26 -34.07 -41.27
N GLU A 850 -50.35 -34.57 -42.10
CA GLU A 850 -50.17 -34.16 -43.50
C GLU A 850 -51.22 -34.76 -44.46
N ASP A 851 -52.26 -35.43 -43.94
CA ASP A 851 -53.30 -36.08 -44.75
C ASP A 851 -54.69 -35.44 -44.52
N ASP A 852 -54.80 -34.11 -44.63
CA ASP A 852 -56.10 -33.48 -44.90
C ASP A 852 -55.94 -32.38 -45.97
N ASP A 853 -56.06 -32.81 -47.23
CA ASP A 853 -56.20 -31.96 -48.42
C ASP A 853 -57.57 -31.19 -48.43
N GLY A 854 -58.11 -30.88 -47.26
CA GLY A 854 -59.41 -30.23 -47.04
C GLY A 854 -59.39 -28.71 -47.04
N LEU A 855 -58.43 -28.06 -47.71
CA LEU A 855 -58.46 -26.61 -47.97
C LEU A 855 -59.36 -26.30 -49.18
N ASN A 856 -60.66 -26.64 -49.11
CA ASN A 856 -61.70 -26.07 -49.98
C ASN A 856 -63.12 -26.50 -49.57
N THR A 857 -63.62 -25.98 -48.46
CA THR A 857 -65.04 -25.58 -48.32
C THR A 857 -65.19 -24.68 -47.09
N PRO A 858 -65.74 -23.47 -47.18
CA PRO A 858 -66.05 -22.68 -46.00
C PRO A 858 -67.25 -23.32 -45.29
N PRO A 859 -67.19 -23.59 -43.96
CA PRO A 859 -68.42 -23.84 -43.21
C PRO A 859 -69.25 -22.54 -43.17
N PRO A 860 -70.58 -22.65 -43.08
CA PRO A 860 -71.51 -21.56 -43.35
C PRO A 860 -71.36 -20.41 -42.34
N GLU A 861 -71.41 -19.19 -42.85
CA GLU A 861 -71.59 -17.89 -42.17
C GLU A 861 -71.49 -17.90 -40.63
N TYR A 862 -70.26 -17.90 -40.09
CA TYR A 862 -70.03 -17.56 -38.68
C TYR A 862 -69.83 -16.05 -38.56
N ARG A 863 -70.73 -15.37 -37.83
CA ARG A 863 -70.56 -13.97 -37.43
C ARG A 863 -69.38 -13.85 -36.45
N ASP A 864 -68.38 -13.06 -36.85
CA ASP A 864 -67.33 -12.40 -36.06
C ASP A 864 -66.83 -13.08 -34.76
N ASP A 865 -65.58 -13.54 -34.80
CA ASP A 865 -64.82 -14.26 -33.77
C ASP A 865 -64.75 -13.57 -32.39
N LEU A 866 -65.68 -13.87 -31.47
CA LEU A 866 -65.50 -13.59 -30.05
C LEU A 866 -64.80 -14.77 -29.37
N VAL A 867 -63.66 -14.50 -28.76
CA VAL A 867 -62.86 -15.54 -28.10
C VAL A 867 -62.52 -15.11 -26.68
N TYR A 868 -62.80 -15.97 -25.72
CA TYR A 868 -62.44 -15.79 -24.32
C TYR A 868 -61.04 -16.35 -24.05
N ILE A 869 -60.16 -15.52 -23.50
CA ILE A 869 -58.85 -15.95 -23.02
C ILE A 869 -58.93 -16.14 -21.51
N PRO A 870 -58.75 -17.36 -20.98
CA PRO A 870 -58.76 -17.61 -19.54
C PRO A 870 -57.76 -16.74 -18.79
N ALA A 871 -58.08 -16.37 -17.55
CA ALA A 871 -57.21 -15.52 -16.73
C ALA A 871 -55.79 -16.09 -16.55
N THR A 872 -55.66 -17.43 -16.52
CA THR A 872 -54.37 -18.14 -16.46
C THR A 872 -53.50 -17.90 -17.69
N GLU A 873 -54.08 -17.86 -18.89
CA GLU A 873 -53.37 -17.54 -20.13
C GLU A 873 -53.01 -16.04 -20.22
N GLN A 874 -53.90 -15.16 -19.75
CA GLN A 874 -53.61 -13.73 -19.68
C GLN A 874 -52.42 -13.43 -18.74
N GLU A 875 -52.31 -14.16 -17.64
CA GLU A 875 -51.17 -14.04 -16.72
C GLU A 875 -49.86 -14.52 -17.35
N LYS A 876 -49.88 -15.60 -18.16
CA LYS A 876 -48.70 -16.03 -18.93
C LYS A 876 -48.19 -14.92 -19.86
N PHE A 877 -49.09 -14.19 -20.52
CA PHE A 877 -48.70 -13.04 -21.36
C PHE A 877 -48.11 -11.89 -20.56
N ARG A 878 -48.67 -11.59 -19.39
CA ARG A 878 -48.15 -10.55 -18.50
C ARG A 878 -46.73 -10.89 -18.04
N LEU A 879 -46.50 -12.15 -17.67
CA LEU A 879 -45.18 -12.66 -17.27
C LEU A 879 -44.21 -12.67 -18.46
N LEU A 880 -44.64 -13.08 -19.65
CA LEU A 880 -43.82 -13.05 -20.87
C LEU A 880 -43.38 -11.62 -21.22
N SER A 881 -44.31 -10.67 -21.19
CA SER A 881 -44.03 -9.25 -21.43
C SER A 881 -43.08 -8.69 -20.37
N TYR A 882 -43.26 -9.07 -19.10
CA TYR A 882 -42.34 -8.73 -18.01
C TYR A 882 -40.94 -9.31 -18.24
N SER A 883 -40.84 -10.57 -18.67
CA SER A 883 -39.59 -11.24 -19.02
C SER A 883 -38.85 -10.51 -20.13
N MET A 884 -39.56 -10.18 -21.20
CA MET A 884 -39.00 -9.48 -22.37
C MET A 884 -38.55 -8.05 -22.05
N GLN A 885 -39.31 -7.31 -21.23
CA GLN A 885 -38.95 -5.95 -20.84
C GLN A 885 -37.77 -5.89 -19.85
N ARG A 886 -37.62 -6.92 -19.01
CA ARG A 886 -36.66 -6.91 -17.89
C ARG A 886 -35.48 -7.86 -18.07
N GLY A 887 -35.50 -8.73 -19.07
CA GLY A 887 -34.52 -9.81 -19.25
C GLY A 887 -34.53 -10.83 -18.12
N ILE A 888 -35.65 -10.96 -17.40
CA ILE A 888 -35.80 -11.84 -16.24
C ILE A 888 -36.49 -13.12 -16.70
N PRO A 889 -35.94 -14.32 -16.45
CA PRO A 889 -36.65 -15.55 -16.75
C PRO A 889 -37.94 -15.66 -15.93
N VAL A 890 -39.03 -16.07 -16.57
CA VAL A 890 -40.34 -16.26 -15.91
C VAL A 890 -40.81 -17.70 -16.09
N SER A 891 -41.50 -18.21 -15.07
CA SER A 891 -42.21 -19.49 -15.16
C SER A 891 -43.54 -19.27 -15.88
N LEU A 892 -43.82 -20.08 -16.92
CA LEU A 892 -45.07 -20.01 -17.67
C LEU A 892 -46.03 -21.17 -17.35
N GLY A 893 -45.73 -21.97 -16.32
CA GLY A 893 -46.52 -23.14 -15.92
C GLY A 893 -45.89 -24.48 -16.34
N SER A 894 -46.66 -25.57 -16.29
CA SER A 894 -46.19 -26.89 -16.73
C SER A 894 -45.88 -26.87 -18.23
N CYS A 895 -44.86 -27.62 -18.64
CA CYS A 895 -44.50 -27.79 -20.04
C CYS A 895 -45.57 -28.49 -20.87
N SER A 896 -46.36 -29.37 -20.25
CA SER A 896 -47.55 -29.96 -20.89
C SER A 896 -48.59 -28.91 -21.28
N ASP A 897 -48.61 -27.78 -20.57
CA ASP A 897 -49.68 -26.79 -20.70
C ASP A 897 -49.35 -25.71 -21.74
N LEU A 898 -48.15 -25.76 -22.34
CA LEU A 898 -47.70 -24.82 -23.37
C LEU A 898 -47.84 -25.44 -24.75
N ARG A 899 -48.50 -24.72 -25.65
CA ARG A 899 -48.66 -25.12 -27.05
C ARG A 899 -47.78 -24.24 -27.92
N TYR A 900 -47.09 -24.85 -28.87
CA TYR A 900 -46.19 -24.15 -29.77
C TYR A 900 -46.44 -24.54 -31.22
N TYR A 901 -46.12 -23.62 -32.13
CA TYR A 901 -46.18 -23.82 -33.57
C TYR A 901 -44.94 -23.24 -34.23
N THR A 902 -44.24 -24.03 -35.04
CA THR A 902 -43.07 -23.57 -35.80
C THR A 902 -43.55 -23.02 -37.13
N ALA A 903 -43.37 -21.72 -37.35
CA ALA A 903 -43.87 -21.05 -38.54
C ALA A 903 -43.11 -21.46 -39.79
N ARG A 904 -43.83 -21.78 -40.86
CA ARG A 904 -43.32 -22.14 -42.18
C ARG A 904 -43.10 -20.87 -43.01
N ALA A 905 -42.26 -20.95 -44.04
CA ALA A 905 -41.86 -19.81 -44.86
C ALA A 905 -43.01 -19.05 -45.57
N ASN A 906 -44.22 -19.64 -45.64
CA ASN A 906 -45.41 -19.03 -46.24
C ASN A 906 -46.51 -18.68 -45.21
N ASP A 907 -46.24 -18.86 -43.92
CA ASP A 907 -47.22 -18.54 -42.90
C ASP A 907 -47.38 -17.03 -42.74
N SER A 908 -48.62 -16.61 -42.51
CA SER A 908 -48.93 -15.25 -42.12
C SER A 908 -49.59 -15.25 -40.76
N TRP A 909 -49.39 -14.18 -39.99
CA TRP A 909 -50.05 -14.00 -38.70
C TRP A 909 -51.57 -14.15 -38.80
N ALA A 910 -52.20 -13.55 -39.82
CA ALA A 910 -53.63 -13.67 -40.10
C ALA A 910 -54.04 -15.11 -40.46
N GLY A 911 -53.20 -15.83 -41.20
CA GLY A 911 -53.42 -17.24 -41.56
C GLY A 911 -53.38 -18.16 -40.35
N LEU A 912 -52.32 -18.06 -39.54
CA LEU A 912 -52.15 -18.87 -38.33
C LEU A 912 -53.18 -18.54 -37.26
N ALA A 913 -53.51 -17.26 -37.09
CA ALA A 913 -54.57 -16.83 -36.17
C ALA A 913 -55.91 -17.50 -36.52
N ARG A 914 -56.29 -17.49 -37.81
CA ARG A 914 -57.50 -18.18 -38.29
C ARG A 914 -57.42 -19.70 -38.14
N ALA A 915 -56.29 -20.32 -38.51
CA ALA A 915 -56.09 -21.77 -38.43
C ALA A 915 -56.20 -22.30 -36.99
N HIS A 916 -55.89 -21.48 -35.99
CA HIS A 916 -55.95 -21.85 -34.58
C HIS A 916 -57.10 -21.19 -33.80
N GLY A 917 -58.04 -20.53 -34.48
CA GLY A 917 -59.21 -19.92 -33.83
C GLY A 917 -58.86 -18.81 -32.84
N LEU A 918 -57.82 -18.02 -33.15
CA LEU A 918 -57.30 -16.94 -32.33
C LEU A 918 -57.48 -15.58 -33.02
N PRO A 919 -57.78 -14.50 -32.29
CA PRO A 919 -57.60 -13.15 -32.84
C PRO A 919 -56.11 -12.89 -33.14
N GLU A 920 -55.82 -12.30 -34.30
CA GLU A 920 -54.43 -12.03 -34.71
C GLU A 920 -53.66 -11.18 -33.69
N SER A 921 -54.35 -10.21 -33.07
CA SER A 921 -53.79 -9.36 -32.01
C SER A 921 -53.34 -10.17 -30.79
N VAL A 922 -54.05 -11.24 -30.44
CA VAL A 922 -53.74 -12.12 -29.31
C VAL A 922 -52.53 -12.99 -29.64
N LEU A 923 -52.49 -13.58 -30.83
CA LEU A 923 -51.36 -14.38 -31.28
C LEU A 923 -50.07 -13.55 -31.38
N ARG A 924 -50.16 -12.30 -31.83
CA ARG A 924 -49.02 -11.36 -31.85
C ARG A 924 -48.59 -10.93 -30.46
N ASN A 925 -49.53 -10.68 -29.54
CA ASN A 925 -49.22 -10.30 -28.16
C ASN A 925 -48.59 -11.45 -27.36
N ALA A 926 -48.91 -12.71 -27.69
CA ALA A 926 -48.25 -13.88 -27.14
C ALA A 926 -46.81 -14.07 -27.68
N ASN A 927 -46.47 -13.39 -28.78
CA ASN A 927 -45.23 -13.57 -29.52
C ASN A 927 -44.56 -12.23 -29.88
N LEU A 928 -44.54 -11.29 -28.93
CA LEU A 928 -43.99 -9.94 -29.13
C LEU A 928 -42.52 -9.91 -29.58
N HIS A 929 -41.81 -11.04 -29.46
CA HIS A 929 -40.42 -11.22 -29.89
C HIS A 929 -40.29 -11.32 -31.41
N VAL A 930 -41.32 -11.80 -32.10
CA VAL A 930 -41.33 -11.96 -33.55
C VAL A 930 -41.80 -10.66 -34.20
N LYS A 931 -40.86 -9.95 -34.85
CA LYS A 931 -41.13 -8.68 -35.54
C LYS A 931 -41.04 -8.86 -37.05
N GLY A 932 -42.20 -8.92 -37.71
CA GLY A 932 -42.29 -8.96 -39.17
C GLY A 932 -42.96 -10.22 -39.71
N SER A 933 -42.54 -10.64 -40.90
CA SER A 933 -42.96 -11.87 -41.58
C SER A 933 -42.44 -13.11 -40.85
N LEU A 934 -43.25 -14.17 -40.85
CA LEU A 934 -42.94 -15.44 -40.20
C LEU A 934 -42.08 -16.31 -41.15
N ASN A 935 -40.94 -16.79 -40.67
CA ASN A 935 -40.06 -17.72 -41.34
C ASN A 935 -39.21 -18.54 -40.35
N GLY A 936 -39.74 -19.67 -39.89
CA GLY A 936 -39.04 -20.63 -39.03
C GLY A 936 -39.17 -20.36 -37.53
N GLU A 937 -39.83 -19.29 -37.10
CA GLU A 937 -39.93 -18.96 -35.67
C GLU A 937 -40.90 -19.89 -34.94
N ARG A 938 -40.58 -20.22 -33.68
CA ARG A 938 -41.45 -21.01 -32.82
C ARG A 938 -42.40 -20.09 -32.03
N LEU A 939 -43.66 -20.08 -32.44
CA LEU A 939 -44.72 -19.27 -31.86
C LEU A 939 -45.39 -19.99 -30.69
N LEU A 940 -45.62 -19.28 -29.58
CA LEU A 940 -46.50 -19.71 -28.51
C LEU A 940 -47.97 -19.57 -28.97
N LEU A 941 -48.73 -20.65 -28.88
CA LEU A 941 -50.15 -20.71 -29.21
C LEU A 941 -51.01 -20.66 -27.93
N PRO A 942 -51.57 -19.50 -27.57
CA PRO A 942 -52.38 -19.40 -26.36
C PRO A 942 -53.66 -20.23 -26.43
N ARG A 943 -54.19 -20.62 -25.26
CA ARG A 943 -55.53 -21.20 -25.16
C ARG A 943 -56.57 -20.08 -25.25
N ALA A 944 -57.51 -20.26 -26.15
CA ALA A 944 -58.62 -19.34 -26.32
C ALA A 944 -59.88 -20.16 -26.62
N ILE A 945 -60.98 -19.76 -25.98
CA ILE A 945 -62.24 -20.48 -26.00
C ILE A 945 -63.19 -19.69 -26.88
N PRO A 946 -63.62 -20.22 -28.03
CA PRO A 946 -64.59 -19.53 -28.89
C PRO A 946 -65.91 -19.38 -28.14
N ILE A 947 -66.46 -18.17 -28.15
CA ILE A 947 -67.76 -17.84 -27.55
C ILE A 947 -68.81 -18.04 -28.64
N ARG A 948 -69.72 -18.99 -28.45
CA ARG A 948 -70.86 -19.21 -29.34
C ARG A 948 -72.13 -18.70 -28.66
N PHE A 949 -72.91 -17.89 -29.38
CA PHE A 949 -74.24 -17.50 -28.94
C PHE A 949 -75.27 -18.40 -29.63
N HIS A 950 -76.19 -18.96 -28.85
CA HIS A 950 -77.41 -19.54 -29.40
C HIS A 950 -78.39 -18.43 -29.83
N GLU A 951 -79.27 -18.70 -30.79
CA GLU A 951 -80.29 -17.73 -31.25
C GLU A 951 -81.24 -17.28 -30.10
N GLU A 952 -81.25 -17.99 -28.97
CA GLU A 952 -82.02 -17.68 -27.75
C GLU A 952 -81.16 -17.09 -26.61
N SER A 953 -79.95 -16.57 -26.86
CA SER A 953 -79.05 -16.08 -25.81
C SER A 953 -79.71 -15.02 -24.90
N MET A 954 -79.64 -15.22 -23.58
CA MET A 954 -80.18 -14.27 -22.60
C MET A 954 -79.50 -12.90 -22.72
N ILE A 955 -80.31 -11.84 -22.79
CA ILE A 955 -79.84 -10.45 -22.85
C ILE A 955 -80.16 -9.77 -21.52
N HIS A 956 -79.16 -9.13 -20.94
CA HIS A 956 -79.31 -8.25 -19.79
C HIS A 956 -79.29 -6.79 -20.26
N GLU A 957 -80.40 -6.09 -20.06
CA GLU A 957 -80.46 -4.63 -20.23
C GLU A 957 -79.87 -3.97 -18.98
N VAL A 958 -78.83 -3.15 -19.17
CA VAL A 958 -78.12 -2.47 -18.10
C VAL A 958 -79.04 -1.43 -17.45
N GLU A 959 -79.16 -1.45 -16.13
CA GLU A 959 -79.92 -0.48 -15.34
C GLU A 959 -79.01 0.57 -14.66
N SER A 960 -79.62 1.62 -14.10
CA SER A 960 -78.89 2.65 -13.37
C SER A 960 -78.28 2.08 -12.08
N GLY A 961 -76.95 1.99 -12.02
CA GLY A 961 -76.21 1.41 -10.89
C GLY A 961 -75.48 0.11 -11.25
N ASP A 962 -75.71 -0.42 -12.45
CA ASP A 962 -75.03 -1.60 -12.94
C ASP A 962 -73.56 -1.34 -13.31
N SER A 963 -72.76 -2.39 -13.09
CA SER A 963 -71.34 -2.47 -13.38
C SER A 963 -71.04 -3.85 -13.97
N TRP A 964 -69.89 -3.99 -14.61
CA TRP A 964 -69.46 -5.32 -15.06
C TRP A 964 -69.32 -6.32 -13.90
N VAL A 965 -69.00 -5.86 -12.69
CA VAL A 965 -68.74 -6.71 -11.52
C VAL A 965 -70.04 -7.30 -10.96
N ASN A 966 -71.04 -6.45 -10.70
CA ASN A 966 -72.31 -6.92 -10.14
C ASN A 966 -73.14 -7.71 -11.17
N ILE A 967 -73.08 -7.37 -12.47
CA ILE A 967 -73.71 -8.19 -13.52
C ILE A 967 -73.02 -9.56 -13.62
N ALA A 968 -71.68 -9.61 -13.67
CA ALA A 968 -70.94 -10.87 -13.71
C ALA A 968 -71.27 -11.76 -12.49
N ALA A 969 -71.34 -11.17 -11.29
CA ALA A 969 -71.73 -11.88 -10.07
C ALA A 969 -73.19 -12.33 -10.07
N LYS A 970 -74.11 -11.53 -10.65
CA LYS A 970 -75.55 -11.86 -10.76
C LYS A 970 -75.79 -13.11 -11.60
N TYR A 971 -74.98 -13.32 -12.63
CA TYR A 971 -75.10 -14.46 -13.56
C TYR A 971 -74.04 -15.55 -13.32
N ASP A 972 -73.28 -15.48 -12.23
CA ASP A 972 -72.20 -16.41 -11.87
C ASP A 972 -71.19 -16.72 -13.00
N ILE A 973 -70.80 -15.69 -13.75
CA ILE A 973 -69.85 -15.79 -14.85
C ILE A 973 -68.59 -14.96 -14.58
N PRO A 974 -67.41 -15.37 -15.07
CA PRO A 974 -66.21 -14.54 -14.96
C PRO A 974 -66.42 -13.18 -15.64
N ILE A 975 -66.06 -12.09 -14.95
CA ILE A 975 -66.16 -10.73 -15.50
C ILE A 975 -65.41 -10.56 -16.83
N SER A 976 -64.30 -11.28 -17.00
CA SER A 976 -63.52 -11.30 -18.24
C SER A 976 -64.26 -12.00 -19.38
N LEU A 977 -65.09 -13.01 -19.09
CA LEU A 977 -65.94 -13.70 -20.06
C LEU A 977 -67.12 -12.82 -20.48
N LEU A 978 -67.81 -12.19 -19.51
CA LEU A 978 -68.89 -11.24 -19.78
C LEU A 978 -68.42 -10.07 -20.66
N ARG A 979 -67.21 -9.56 -20.42
CA ARG A 979 -66.59 -8.52 -21.26
C ARG A 979 -66.23 -9.05 -22.64
N ALA A 980 -65.62 -10.23 -22.73
CA ALA A 980 -65.26 -10.85 -24.01
C ALA A 980 -66.48 -11.13 -24.90
N ALA A 981 -67.62 -11.47 -24.30
CA ALA A 981 -68.89 -11.66 -24.99
C ALA A 981 -69.54 -10.35 -25.48
N ASN A 982 -69.12 -9.19 -24.95
CA ASN A 982 -69.75 -7.89 -25.21
C ASN A 982 -68.71 -6.80 -25.56
N PRO A 983 -67.85 -7.00 -26.57
CA PRO A 983 -66.76 -6.06 -26.86
C PRO A 983 -67.28 -4.68 -27.24
N ASN A 984 -68.45 -4.60 -27.88
CA ASN A 984 -69.07 -3.35 -28.32
C ASN A 984 -69.57 -2.48 -27.15
N ALA A 985 -69.78 -3.07 -25.98
CA ALA A 985 -70.15 -2.36 -24.76
C ALA A 985 -68.92 -1.94 -23.92
N ILE A 986 -67.70 -2.37 -24.29
CA ILE A 986 -66.47 -1.97 -23.60
C ILE A 986 -66.10 -0.54 -24.00
N ARG A 987 -66.09 0.36 -23.00
CA ARG A 987 -65.73 1.78 -23.14
C ARG A 987 -64.55 2.14 -22.23
N PRO A 988 -63.87 3.29 -22.44
CA PRO A 988 -62.87 3.79 -21.51
C PRO A 988 -63.40 3.79 -20.06
N TYR A 989 -62.59 3.31 -19.13
CA TYR A 989 -62.95 3.12 -17.70
C TYR A 989 -64.02 2.05 -17.42
N TYR A 990 -64.41 1.24 -18.40
CA TYR A 990 -65.37 0.14 -18.26
C TYR A 990 -66.74 0.57 -17.71
N ILE A 991 -67.21 1.76 -18.07
CA ILE A 991 -68.50 2.30 -17.62
C ILE A 991 -69.62 1.78 -18.53
N LEU A 992 -70.61 1.10 -17.96
CA LEU A 992 -71.85 0.70 -18.63
C LEU A 992 -72.87 1.84 -18.61
N ARG A 993 -73.71 1.98 -19.64
CA ARG A 993 -74.78 2.97 -19.69
C ARG A 993 -76.14 2.30 -19.50
N PRO A 994 -77.06 2.90 -18.75
CA PRO A 994 -78.43 2.40 -18.69
C PRO A 994 -79.03 2.28 -20.10
N GLY A 995 -79.60 1.10 -20.41
CA GLY A 995 -80.11 0.73 -21.74
C GLY A 995 -79.10 0.04 -22.67
N ASP A 996 -77.84 -0.14 -22.26
CA ASP A 996 -76.91 -1.03 -23.00
C ASP A 996 -77.45 -2.48 -22.90
N LEU A 997 -77.43 -3.22 -24.02
CA LEU A 997 -77.84 -4.63 -24.06
C LEU A 997 -76.59 -5.52 -24.02
N LEU A 998 -76.45 -6.33 -22.97
CA LEU A 998 -75.34 -7.26 -22.81
C LEU A 998 -75.82 -8.70 -23.02
N HIS A 999 -75.19 -9.42 -23.94
CA HIS A 999 -75.36 -10.86 -24.06
C HIS A 999 -74.74 -11.56 -22.85
N ILE A 1000 -75.54 -12.37 -22.16
CA ILE A 1000 -75.08 -13.22 -21.07
C ILE A 1000 -74.70 -14.58 -21.66
N PRO A 1001 -73.40 -14.98 -21.60
CA PRO A 1001 -72.99 -16.30 -22.04
C PRO A 1001 -73.48 -17.35 -21.04
N GLU A 1002 -74.56 -18.07 -21.36
CA GLU A 1002 -75.08 -19.17 -20.53
C GLU A 1002 -74.25 -20.45 -20.68
N ASN A 1003 -74.18 -21.25 -19.60
CA ASN A 1003 -73.49 -22.54 -19.43
C ASN A 1003 -72.62 -22.99 -20.61
N LEU A 1004 -71.31 -22.72 -20.52
CA LEU A 1004 -70.29 -23.22 -21.43
C LEU A 1004 -70.32 -24.76 -21.51
N GLU A 1005 -70.86 -25.33 -22.59
CA GLU A 1005 -70.51 -26.70 -22.98
C GLU A 1005 -69.04 -26.70 -23.44
N ILE A 1006 -68.14 -27.06 -22.53
CA ILE A 1006 -66.77 -27.40 -22.89
C ILE A 1006 -66.86 -28.75 -23.61
N PHE A 1007 -66.96 -28.73 -24.95
CA PHE A 1007 -66.75 -29.93 -25.74
C PHE A 1007 -65.35 -30.48 -25.42
N GLN A 1008 -65.32 -31.65 -24.79
CA GLN A 1008 -64.11 -32.48 -24.68
C GLN A 1008 -63.55 -32.68 -26.09
N ASN A 1009 -62.41 -32.04 -26.37
CA ASN A 1009 -61.57 -32.44 -27.47
C ASN A 1009 -60.89 -33.76 -27.03
N PRO A 1010 -61.00 -34.87 -27.79
CA PRO A 1010 -60.58 -36.22 -27.36
C PRO A 1010 -59.07 -36.44 -27.14
N PHE A 1011 -58.30 -35.38 -26.89
CA PHE A 1011 -56.85 -35.43 -26.63
C PHE A 1011 -56.42 -34.61 -25.40
N GLU A 1012 -57.25 -34.52 -24.37
CA GLU A 1012 -56.82 -34.26 -22.97
C GLU A 1012 -57.59 -35.16 -21.99
#